data_AF-A0AB34CJ80-F1
#
_entry.id   AF-A0AB34CJ80-F1
#
_cell.length_a   1.000
_cell.length_b   1.000
_cell.length_c   1.000
_cell.angle_alpha   90.00
_cell.angle_beta   90.00
_cell.angle_gamma   90.00
#
_symmetry.space_group_name_H-M   'P 1'
#
loop_
_entity.id
_entity.type
_entity.pdbx_description
1 polymer ?
#
loop_
_entity_poly.entity_id
_entity_poly.type
_entity_poly.pdbx_seq_one_letter_code
_entity_poly.pdbx_strand_id
1 'polypeptide(L)'
;MVAVRSAHLNTEGDFALDQWIASLGIANPQSCQRVAETWRYCEAQTQGHPDQSLLLWRGIEMVEILSMLSMDIESLCAALIFPLANDEVVSEEELETAVGKGIVSLVHGVRDMDAIRQLKAIHNDSMASEQVDNVRRMLLAMVEDFRCVVLKLAERIMNLREMKDAPEDLRVLAAKESTNIYAPLANRLGIGQLKWELEDYCFRYLHPDEYKHIARLLHERRIDREQYIDNFVSNLRKEMAKEGVRAEVYGRPKHIYSIWRKMQKKSLAFDELFDVRAVRIVADRLQDCYGALGTVHTLYRHLPSEFDDYVANPKPNGYQSIHTVVLGPQGKTVEIQIRTRQMHEDAELGVAAHWKYKEGPTSSSARGAAGHEERIAWLRKLISWQEEMADSGELLEEVRSQVFDDRVYVFTPKGDVVDLPAGSTPLDFAYHIHSDIGHRCIGAKIGGRIVPFTYQLQMGDQVEVITQKQPNPSRDWLNPNLGYITTSRGRSKIHNWFRKQDRDKNIIAGRQILDNELNQLDISLREAEKLLLPRYNVTSLEELLAAIGGGDIRLNQMVNFLQAKLNKPSAEEEDREALRQLTQKSYSQPARKESGRVVVEGVGNLMHHIARCCQPIPGDDIVGFITQGRGISIHRADCDQLSELISHAPERIVDAVWGESYSSGYSLVVRVTANDRSGLLRDITTILANEKVNVLGVSSRSDTKKQLATIDMDIEIYNHQVLGRVLARLNQVSDIIDARRLH
;
A
#
# COMPACT_ATOMS: atom_id res chain seq x y z
N MET A 1 22.42 16.31 10.62
CA MET A 1 23.58 16.83 9.86
C MET A 1 24.13 15.67 9.06
N VAL A 2 24.21 15.82 7.75
CA VAL A 2 24.80 14.83 6.82
C VAL A 2 26.30 14.73 7.13
N ALA A 3 26.84 13.51 7.15
CA ALA A 3 28.28 13.31 7.34
C ALA A 3 29.04 13.99 6.20
N VAL A 4 30.04 14.84 6.50
CA VAL A 4 30.87 15.47 5.46
C VAL A 4 31.96 14.47 5.07
N ARG A 5 31.99 14.04 3.80
CA ARG A 5 32.96 13.08 3.27
C ARG A 5 34.00 13.77 2.38
N SER A 6 35.12 13.12 2.07
CA SER A 6 36.12 13.65 1.13
C SER A 6 35.54 13.89 -0.26
N ALA A 7 34.64 13.02 -0.73
CA ALA A 7 33.85 13.25 -1.94
C ALA A 7 32.88 14.46 -1.85
N HIS A 8 32.72 15.08 -0.67
CA HIS A 8 31.93 16.30 -0.52
C HIS A 8 32.79 17.57 -0.68
N LEU A 9 34.10 17.44 -0.54
CA LEU A 9 35.05 18.55 -0.48
C LEU A 9 35.92 18.65 -1.75
N ASN A 10 36.23 17.53 -2.40
CA ASN A 10 37.08 17.49 -3.57
C ASN A 10 36.24 17.54 -4.87
N THR A 11 36.51 18.52 -5.72
CA THR A 11 36.05 18.55 -7.13
C THR A 11 36.81 17.54 -7.99
N GLU A 12 36.19 17.09 -9.08
CA GLU A 12 36.57 15.99 -9.99
C GLU A 12 38.04 15.97 -10.53
N GLY A 13 38.88 16.96 -10.22
CA GLY A 13 40.23 17.12 -10.78
C GLY A 13 41.42 16.76 -9.88
N ASP A 14 41.25 16.60 -8.55
CA ASP A 14 42.37 16.41 -7.59
C ASP A 14 42.37 15.03 -6.91
N PHE A 15 41.84 13.99 -7.58
CA PHE A 15 41.79 12.64 -7.00
C PHE A 15 43.13 11.93 -7.08
N ALA A 16 43.85 11.86 -5.95
CA ALA A 16 45.05 11.04 -5.80
C ALA A 16 44.71 9.70 -5.14
N LEU A 17 44.74 8.60 -5.93
CA LEU A 17 44.38 7.25 -5.49
C LEU A 17 45.10 6.83 -4.20
N ASP A 18 46.41 7.07 -4.10
CA ASP A 18 47.21 6.64 -2.94
C ASP A 18 46.84 7.41 -1.66
N GLN A 19 46.48 8.70 -1.78
CA GLN A 19 46.02 9.51 -0.63
C GLN A 19 44.61 9.10 -0.20
N TRP A 20 43.75 8.79 -1.17
CA TRP A 20 42.39 8.33 -0.91
C TRP A 20 42.39 6.96 -0.21
N ILE A 21 43.15 5.99 -0.69
CA ILE A 21 43.26 4.67 -0.03
C ILE A 21 43.83 4.80 1.38
N ALA A 22 44.84 5.66 1.58
CA ALA A 22 45.37 5.94 2.92
C ALA A 22 44.31 6.54 3.85
N SER A 23 43.38 7.34 3.33
CA SER A 23 42.29 7.94 4.10
C SER A 23 41.24 6.93 4.58
N LEU A 24 41.10 5.78 3.90
CA LEU A 24 40.15 4.71 4.26
C LEU A 24 40.54 3.96 5.55
N GLY A 25 41.76 4.17 6.07
CA GLY A 25 42.19 3.63 7.36
C GLY A 25 42.26 2.09 7.43
N ILE A 26 42.44 1.42 6.28
CA ILE A 26 42.48 -0.04 6.20
C ILE A 26 43.80 -0.56 6.83
N ALA A 27 43.68 -1.44 7.82
CA ALA A 27 44.83 -1.89 8.62
C ALA A 27 45.81 -2.83 7.88
N ASN A 28 45.37 -3.51 6.82
CA ASN A 28 46.16 -4.50 6.10
C ASN A 28 46.63 -3.97 4.72
N PRO A 29 47.95 -3.92 4.45
CA PRO A 29 48.51 -3.46 3.17
C PRO A 29 48.02 -4.24 1.94
N GLN A 30 47.81 -5.55 2.06
CA GLN A 30 47.32 -6.39 0.95
C GLN A 30 45.88 -6.02 0.54
N SER A 31 45.07 -5.64 1.52
CA SER A 31 43.70 -5.20 1.33
C SER A 31 43.64 -3.85 0.61
N CYS A 32 44.51 -2.92 0.97
CA CYS A 32 44.68 -1.64 0.25
C CYS A 32 45.05 -1.87 -1.21
N GLN A 33 45.97 -2.79 -1.47
CA GLN A 33 46.39 -3.12 -2.83
C GLN A 33 45.23 -3.70 -3.65
N ARG A 34 44.40 -4.57 -3.07
CA ARG A 34 43.26 -5.16 -3.76
C ARG A 34 42.19 -4.13 -4.13
N VAL A 35 41.93 -3.16 -3.26
CA VAL A 35 41.03 -2.02 -3.58
C VAL A 35 41.65 -1.15 -4.69
N ALA A 36 42.95 -0.90 -4.65
CA ALA A 36 43.66 -0.16 -5.70
C ALA A 36 43.58 -0.86 -7.07
N GLU A 37 43.78 -2.18 -7.09
CA GLU A 37 43.66 -3.00 -8.29
C GLU A 37 42.24 -2.96 -8.85
N THR A 38 41.23 -3.05 -7.97
CA THR A 38 39.82 -2.96 -8.37
C THR A 38 39.49 -1.59 -8.96
N TRP A 39 39.99 -0.51 -8.36
CA TRP A 39 39.79 0.85 -8.88
C TRP A 39 40.45 1.03 -10.26
N ARG A 40 41.70 0.57 -10.43
CA ARG A 40 42.40 0.61 -11.73
C ARG A 40 41.68 -0.22 -12.79
N TYR A 41 41.10 -1.35 -12.41
CA TYR A 41 40.25 -2.14 -13.30
C TYR A 41 39.03 -1.33 -13.75
N CYS A 42 38.32 -0.68 -12.83
CA CYS A 42 37.16 0.15 -13.16
C CYS A 42 37.54 1.33 -14.06
N GLU A 43 38.68 1.98 -13.81
CA GLU A 43 39.21 3.06 -14.64
C GLU A 43 39.52 2.59 -16.06
N ALA A 44 40.15 1.43 -16.21
CA ALA A 44 40.47 0.85 -17.51
C ALA A 44 39.21 0.47 -18.32
N GLN A 45 38.19 -0.10 -17.68
CA GLN A 45 36.96 -0.52 -18.36
C GLN A 45 36.03 0.65 -18.72
N THR A 46 36.09 1.75 -17.97
CA THR A 46 35.28 2.95 -18.24
C THR A 46 35.94 3.90 -19.25
N GLN A 47 37.14 3.58 -19.73
CA GLN A 47 37.90 4.41 -20.64
C GLN A 47 37.17 4.55 -21.98
N GLY A 48 36.69 5.78 -22.29
CA GLY A 48 35.95 6.09 -23.52
C GLY A 48 34.42 6.06 -23.39
N HIS A 49 33.88 5.79 -22.20
CA HIS A 49 32.45 5.94 -21.92
C HIS A 49 32.09 7.43 -21.71
N PRO A 50 30.96 7.95 -22.24
CA PRO A 50 30.59 9.36 -22.08
C PRO A 50 30.46 9.80 -20.62
N ASP A 51 30.01 8.90 -19.74
CA ASP A 51 29.81 9.15 -18.31
C ASP A 51 30.94 8.57 -17.42
N GLN A 52 32.16 8.45 -17.95
CA GLN A 52 33.31 7.86 -17.24
C GLN A 52 33.52 8.47 -15.85
N SER A 53 33.56 9.80 -15.75
CA SER A 53 33.81 10.49 -14.48
C SER A 53 32.72 10.20 -13.46
N LEU A 54 31.46 10.21 -13.90
CA LEU A 54 30.30 9.96 -13.05
C LEU A 54 30.31 8.52 -12.50
N LEU A 55 30.56 7.53 -13.36
CA LEU A 55 30.60 6.11 -12.97
C LEU A 55 31.67 5.82 -11.92
N LEU A 56 32.88 6.34 -12.13
CA LEU A 56 33.98 6.18 -11.17
C LEU A 56 33.69 6.91 -9.85
N TRP A 57 33.11 8.10 -9.93
CA TRP A 57 32.79 8.90 -8.75
C TRP A 57 31.68 8.27 -7.89
N ARG A 58 30.65 7.69 -8.52
CA ARG A 58 29.62 6.88 -7.85
C ARG A 58 30.25 5.74 -7.04
N GLY A 59 31.19 5.02 -7.64
CA GLY A 59 31.92 3.93 -6.95
C GLY A 59 32.73 4.44 -5.75
N ILE A 60 33.44 5.56 -5.90
CA ILE A 60 34.22 6.18 -4.82
C ILE A 60 33.32 6.60 -3.65
N GLU A 61 32.19 7.26 -3.92
CA GLU A 61 31.26 7.69 -2.86
C GLU A 61 30.69 6.49 -2.09
N MET A 62 30.31 5.42 -2.80
CA MET A 62 29.84 4.19 -2.16
C MET A 62 30.91 3.55 -1.27
N VAL A 63 32.17 3.52 -1.71
CA VAL A 63 33.29 3.03 -0.89
C VAL A 63 33.50 3.90 0.35
N GLU A 64 33.43 5.23 0.24
CA GLU A 64 33.55 6.12 1.40
C GLU A 64 32.44 5.86 2.43
N ILE A 65 31.20 5.62 1.98
CA ILE A 65 30.08 5.26 2.86
C ILE A 65 30.36 3.94 3.57
N LEU A 66 30.79 2.91 2.85
CA LEU A 66 31.03 1.57 3.41
C LEU A 66 32.27 1.52 4.30
N SER A 67 33.30 2.31 3.98
CA SER A 67 34.52 2.45 4.80
C SER A 67 34.21 3.06 6.16
N MET A 68 33.30 4.05 6.24
CA MET A 68 32.81 4.58 7.53
C MET A 68 32.14 3.51 8.38
N LEU A 69 31.51 2.52 7.75
CA LEU A 69 30.90 1.38 8.44
C LEU A 69 31.89 0.27 8.77
N SER A 70 33.18 0.43 8.43
CA SER A 70 34.23 -0.59 8.58
C SER A 70 33.87 -1.92 7.91
N MET A 71 33.27 -1.86 6.72
CA MET A 71 32.90 -3.06 5.95
C MET A 71 34.12 -3.82 5.41
N ASP A 72 33.88 -5.09 5.06
CA ASP A 72 34.88 -5.98 4.48
C ASP A 72 35.35 -5.51 3.10
N ILE A 73 36.52 -6.00 2.71
CA ILE A 73 37.20 -5.58 1.49
C ILE A 73 36.43 -6.01 0.24
N GLU A 74 35.77 -7.18 0.29
CA GLU A 74 34.93 -7.64 -0.82
C GLU A 74 33.75 -6.69 -1.03
N SER A 75 33.11 -6.19 0.04
CA SER A 75 32.08 -5.15 -0.06
C SER A 75 32.62 -3.83 -0.63
N LEU A 76 33.82 -3.40 -0.23
CA LEU A 76 34.45 -2.18 -0.80
C LEU A 76 34.74 -2.36 -2.29
N CYS A 77 35.26 -3.51 -2.71
CA CYS A 77 35.48 -3.83 -4.12
C CYS A 77 34.16 -3.92 -4.90
N ALA A 78 33.13 -4.56 -4.34
CA ALA A 78 31.80 -4.66 -4.95
C ALA A 78 31.18 -3.27 -5.17
N ALA A 79 31.37 -2.32 -4.26
CA ALA A 79 30.89 -0.95 -4.41
C ALA A 79 31.53 -0.18 -5.58
N LEU A 80 32.81 -0.42 -5.86
CA LEU A 80 33.48 0.19 -7.02
C LEU A 80 32.93 -0.35 -8.35
N ILE A 81 32.62 -1.65 -8.39
CA ILE A 81 32.20 -2.37 -9.60
C ILE A 81 30.70 -2.20 -9.87
N PHE A 82 29.89 -2.07 -8.83
CA PHE A 82 28.45 -2.04 -8.94
C PHE A 82 27.91 -1.04 -9.99
N PRO A 83 28.37 0.23 -10.05
CA PRO A 83 27.91 1.17 -11.07
C PRO A 83 28.21 0.71 -12.50
N LEU A 84 29.37 0.06 -12.73
CA LEU A 84 29.78 -0.45 -14.04
C LEU A 84 28.90 -1.62 -14.48
N ALA A 85 28.56 -2.52 -13.56
CA ALA A 85 27.70 -3.66 -13.83
C ALA A 85 26.23 -3.24 -14.03
N ASN A 86 25.78 -2.19 -13.33
CA ASN A 86 24.42 -1.67 -13.45
C ASN A 86 24.18 -0.96 -14.80
N ASP A 87 25.18 -0.23 -15.30
CA ASP A 87 25.09 0.49 -16.58
C ASP A 87 25.57 -0.39 -17.77
N GLU A 88 25.66 -1.71 -17.56
CA GLU A 88 26.00 -2.73 -18.57
C GLU A 88 27.35 -2.50 -19.30
N VAL A 89 28.30 -1.82 -18.65
CA VAL A 89 29.64 -1.55 -19.21
C VAL A 89 30.51 -2.80 -19.21
N VAL A 90 30.31 -3.69 -18.24
CA VAL A 90 31.06 -4.94 -18.09
C VAL A 90 30.10 -6.10 -17.83
N SER A 91 30.34 -7.24 -18.46
CA SER A 91 29.53 -8.45 -18.26
C SER A 91 29.90 -9.20 -16.98
N GLU A 92 28.96 -9.96 -16.41
CA GLU A 92 29.21 -10.74 -15.18
C GLU A 92 30.26 -11.84 -15.36
N GLU A 93 30.35 -12.43 -16.55
CA GLU A 93 31.34 -13.46 -16.88
C GLU A 93 32.77 -12.90 -16.86
N GLU A 94 32.95 -11.67 -17.34
CA GLU A 94 34.23 -10.95 -17.29
C GLU A 94 34.59 -10.56 -15.85
N LEU A 95 33.60 -10.13 -15.05
CA LEU A 95 33.80 -9.83 -13.64
C LEU A 95 34.18 -11.07 -12.83
N GLU A 96 33.58 -12.23 -13.09
CA GLU A 96 33.89 -13.46 -12.36
C GLU A 96 35.36 -13.87 -12.55
N THR A 97 35.89 -13.64 -13.76
CA THR A 97 37.29 -13.91 -14.09
C THR A 97 38.25 -12.90 -13.45
N ALA A 98 37.87 -11.62 -13.38
CA ALA A 98 38.75 -10.54 -12.93
C ALA A 98 38.80 -10.38 -11.40
N VAL A 99 37.65 -10.46 -10.72
CA VAL A 99 37.52 -10.12 -9.29
C VAL A 99 37.08 -11.30 -8.41
N GLY A 100 36.55 -12.36 -9.03
CA GLY A 100 36.15 -13.60 -8.38
C GLY A 100 34.67 -13.65 -8.01
N LYS A 101 34.18 -14.88 -7.83
CA LYS A 101 32.75 -15.21 -7.64
C LYS A 101 32.07 -14.53 -6.44
N GLY A 102 32.79 -14.32 -5.33
CA GLY A 102 32.22 -13.70 -4.13
C GLY A 102 31.75 -12.26 -4.38
N ILE A 103 32.55 -11.46 -5.10
CA ILE A 103 32.22 -10.07 -5.43
C ILE A 103 31.09 -10.01 -6.47
N VAL A 104 31.10 -10.90 -7.46
CA VAL A 104 30.03 -10.99 -8.48
C VAL A 104 28.70 -11.35 -7.84
N SER A 105 28.68 -12.28 -6.89
CA SER A 105 27.47 -12.63 -6.13
C SER A 105 26.88 -11.42 -5.40
N LEU A 106 27.73 -10.56 -4.81
CA LEU A 106 27.29 -9.34 -4.15
C LEU A 106 26.70 -8.34 -5.16
N VAL A 107 27.39 -8.11 -6.28
CA VAL A 107 26.94 -7.19 -7.32
C VAL A 107 25.61 -7.65 -7.93
N HIS A 108 25.47 -8.94 -8.24
CA HIS A 108 24.24 -9.54 -8.73
C HIS A 108 23.10 -9.35 -7.72
N GLY A 109 23.34 -9.67 -6.45
CA GLY A 109 22.35 -9.50 -5.38
C GLY A 109 21.87 -8.05 -5.22
N VAL A 110 22.76 -7.06 -5.39
CA VAL A 110 22.38 -5.63 -5.36
C VAL A 110 21.56 -5.24 -6.59
N ARG A 111 21.90 -5.76 -7.78
CA ARG A 111 21.17 -5.51 -9.03
C ARG A 111 19.76 -6.12 -9.02
N ASP A 112 19.59 -7.31 -8.42
CA ASP A 112 18.27 -7.92 -8.24
C ASP A 112 17.34 -7.05 -7.38
N MET A 113 17.91 -6.28 -6.43
CA MET A 113 17.15 -5.29 -5.66
C MET A 113 16.81 -4.02 -6.46
N ASP A 114 17.44 -3.78 -7.62
CA ASP A 114 17.12 -2.65 -8.52
C ASP A 114 16.00 -2.94 -9.52
N ALA A 115 15.74 -4.21 -9.85
CA ALA A 115 14.62 -4.63 -10.69
C ALA A 115 13.25 -4.14 -10.16
N ILE A 116 13.20 -3.72 -8.90
CA ILE A 116 12.07 -3.04 -8.23
C ILE A 116 11.68 -1.72 -8.91
N ARG A 117 12.64 -1.01 -9.55
CA ARG A 117 12.41 0.32 -10.16
C ARG A 117 11.67 0.25 -11.49
N GLN A 118 11.97 -0.74 -12.33
CA GLN A 118 11.50 -0.78 -13.73
C GLN A 118 10.00 -1.10 -13.89
N LEU A 119 9.33 -1.60 -12.84
CA LEU A 119 7.91 -1.99 -12.91
C LEU A 119 6.92 -0.97 -12.33
N LYS A 120 7.39 0.13 -11.72
CA LYS A 120 6.50 1.22 -11.26
C LYS A 120 6.16 2.25 -12.35
N ALA A 121 6.78 2.16 -13.53
CA ALA A 121 6.58 3.12 -14.62
C ALA A 121 5.30 2.87 -15.45
N ILE A 122 4.49 1.84 -15.15
CA ILE A 122 3.29 1.52 -15.93
C ILE A 122 2.09 1.44 -14.97
N HIS A 123 1.24 2.46 -15.05
CA HIS A 123 0.02 2.62 -14.27
C HIS A 123 -1.03 1.61 -14.75
N ASN A 124 -1.22 0.48 -14.07
CA ASN A 124 -2.40 -0.38 -14.21
C ASN A 124 -2.60 -1.27 -12.95
N ASP A 125 -3.84 -1.34 -12.47
CA ASP A 125 -4.30 -2.08 -11.27
C ASP A 125 -4.09 -3.61 -11.32
N SER A 126 -3.61 -4.17 -12.42
CA SER A 126 -3.42 -5.62 -12.60
C SER A 126 -2.07 -6.16 -12.10
N MET A 127 -1.22 -5.33 -11.48
CA MET A 127 0.21 -5.62 -11.24
C MET A 127 0.57 -5.95 -9.79
N ALA A 128 -0.40 -6.31 -8.94
CA ALA A 128 -0.13 -6.66 -7.54
C ALA A 128 0.73 -7.94 -7.40
N SER A 129 0.63 -8.90 -8.34
CA SER A 129 1.40 -10.15 -8.31
C SER A 129 2.88 -9.98 -8.66
N GLU A 130 3.21 -9.18 -9.69
CA GLU A 130 4.60 -8.94 -10.10
C GLU A 130 5.37 -8.11 -9.08
N GLN A 131 4.70 -7.17 -8.40
CA GLN A 131 5.30 -6.42 -7.30
C GLN A 131 5.66 -7.33 -6.12
N VAL A 132 4.87 -8.37 -5.87
CA VAL A 132 5.12 -9.38 -4.82
C VAL A 132 6.31 -10.26 -5.16
N ASP A 133 6.46 -10.69 -6.42
CA ASP A 133 7.62 -11.47 -6.89
C ASP A 133 8.93 -10.68 -6.82
N ASN A 134 8.89 -9.37 -7.04
CA ASN A 134 10.08 -8.52 -6.91
C ASN A 134 10.47 -8.29 -5.45
N VAL A 135 9.48 -8.11 -4.56
CA VAL A 135 9.74 -8.09 -3.11
C VAL A 135 10.31 -9.43 -2.64
N ARG A 136 9.85 -10.56 -3.21
CA ARG A 136 10.39 -11.90 -2.95
C ARG A 136 11.84 -12.03 -3.38
N ARG A 137 12.18 -11.66 -4.63
CA ARG A 137 13.57 -11.67 -5.13
C ARG A 137 14.48 -10.77 -4.30
N MET A 138 14.00 -9.57 -3.97
CA MET A 138 14.70 -8.66 -3.06
C MET A 138 14.98 -9.34 -1.71
N LEU A 139 13.96 -9.91 -1.07
CA LEU A 139 14.12 -10.57 0.24
C LEU A 139 15.01 -11.81 0.18
N LEU A 140 14.93 -12.61 -0.88
CA LEU A 140 15.81 -13.78 -1.10
C LEU A 140 17.27 -13.35 -1.20
N ALA A 141 17.56 -12.31 -2.00
CA ALA A 141 18.90 -11.73 -2.10
C ALA A 141 19.40 -11.15 -0.76
N MET A 142 18.50 -10.60 0.08
CA MET A 142 18.84 -10.12 1.43
C MET A 142 19.17 -11.25 2.42
N VAL A 143 18.57 -12.42 2.24
CA VAL A 143 18.70 -13.58 3.13
C VAL A 143 19.97 -14.38 2.88
N GLU A 144 20.46 -14.38 1.64
CA GLU A 144 21.70 -15.04 1.26
C GLU A 144 22.93 -14.29 1.79
N ASP A 145 22.97 -12.96 1.64
CA ASP A 145 24.06 -12.14 2.17
C ASP A 145 23.59 -10.73 2.59
N PHE A 146 23.77 -10.39 3.87
CA PHE A 146 23.40 -9.08 4.40
C PHE A 146 24.24 -7.94 3.79
N ARG A 147 25.46 -8.23 3.28
CA ARG A 147 26.35 -7.25 2.66
C ARG A 147 25.70 -6.60 1.44
N CYS A 148 24.90 -7.35 0.69
CA CYS A 148 24.09 -6.83 -0.42
C CYS A 148 23.17 -5.70 0.03
N VAL A 149 22.60 -5.79 1.24
CA VAL A 149 21.70 -4.77 1.77
C VAL A 149 22.46 -3.50 2.15
N VAL A 150 23.62 -3.64 2.77
CA VAL A 150 24.45 -2.49 3.16
C VAL A 150 24.96 -1.77 1.91
N LEU A 151 25.41 -2.52 0.90
CA LEU A 151 25.77 -2.01 -0.42
C LEU A 151 24.60 -1.25 -1.06
N LYS A 152 23.39 -1.82 -1.01
CA LYS A 152 22.19 -1.19 -1.56
C LYS A 152 21.81 0.10 -0.84
N LEU A 153 21.94 0.14 0.48
CA LEU A 153 21.69 1.36 1.26
C LEU A 153 22.70 2.46 0.94
N ALA A 154 23.98 2.10 0.73
CA ALA A 154 25.01 3.05 0.32
C ALA A 154 24.71 3.63 -1.08
N GLU A 155 24.34 2.78 -2.03
CA GLU A 155 23.92 3.22 -3.38
C GLU A 155 22.69 4.14 -3.32
N ARG A 156 21.68 3.82 -2.50
CA ARG A 156 20.49 4.68 -2.36
C ARG A 156 20.81 6.06 -1.79
N ILE A 157 21.78 6.17 -0.87
CA ILE A 157 22.23 7.48 -0.34
C ILE A 157 22.91 8.29 -1.44
N MET A 158 23.83 7.67 -2.17
CA MET A 158 24.51 8.29 -3.32
C MET A 158 23.48 8.75 -4.37
N ASN A 159 22.51 7.90 -4.70
CA ASN A 159 21.45 8.21 -5.66
C ASN A 159 20.61 9.41 -5.17
N LEU A 160 20.14 9.40 -3.92
CA LEU A 160 19.41 10.56 -3.36
C LEU A 160 20.22 11.87 -3.40
N ARG A 161 21.55 11.79 -3.34
CA ARG A 161 22.42 12.96 -3.44
C ARG A 161 22.52 13.47 -4.88
N GLU A 162 22.75 12.56 -5.84
CA GLU A 162 22.80 12.87 -7.28
C GLU A 162 21.47 13.45 -7.77
N MET A 163 20.35 12.89 -7.27
CA MET A 163 19.00 13.31 -7.62
C MET A 163 18.70 14.77 -7.28
N LYS A 164 19.54 15.50 -6.54
CA LYS A 164 19.35 16.92 -6.23
C LYS A 164 19.01 17.77 -7.47
N ASP A 165 19.70 17.51 -8.58
CA ASP A 165 19.60 18.30 -9.81
C ASP A 165 18.63 17.67 -10.84
N ALA A 166 18.02 16.53 -10.52
CA ALA A 166 17.04 15.84 -11.35
C ALA A 166 15.64 16.50 -11.31
N PRO A 167 14.75 16.18 -12.27
CA PRO A 167 13.35 16.60 -12.25
C PRO A 167 12.63 16.27 -10.93
N GLU A 168 11.65 17.12 -10.56
CA GLU A 168 10.90 16.98 -9.31
C GLU A 168 10.20 15.63 -9.17
N ASP A 169 9.57 15.14 -10.24
CA ASP A 169 8.83 13.88 -10.23
C ASP A 169 9.73 12.69 -9.86
N LEU A 170 10.94 12.63 -10.44
CA LEU A 170 11.90 11.57 -10.16
C LEU A 170 12.47 11.69 -8.74
N ARG A 171 12.73 12.92 -8.25
CA ARG A 171 13.17 13.16 -6.87
C ARG A 171 12.16 12.69 -5.85
N VAL A 172 10.89 13.02 -6.06
CA VAL A 172 9.78 12.63 -5.18
C VAL A 172 9.60 11.11 -5.21
N LEU A 173 9.70 10.48 -6.38
CA LEU A 173 9.59 9.03 -6.51
C LEU A 173 10.70 8.32 -5.72
N ALA A 174 11.96 8.71 -5.92
CA ALA A 174 13.11 8.16 -5.21
C ALA A 174 13.02 8.40 -3.69
N ALA A 175 12.57 9.58 -3.28
CA ALA A 175 12.40 9.92 -1.86
C ALA A 175 11.27 9.10 -1.20
N LYS A 176 10.14 8.89 -1.88
CA LYS A 176 9.04 8.05 -1.39
C LYS A 176 9.48 6.61 -1.23
N GLU A 177 10.23 6.07 -2.20
CA GLU A 177 10.77 4.72 -2.13
C GLU A 177 11.72 4.57 -0.93
N SER A 178 12.69 5.47 -0.82
CA SER A 178 13.69 5.45 0.26
C SER A 178 13.07 5.65 1.65
N THR A 179 12.02 6.44 1.78
CA THR A 179 11.30 6.61 3.05
C THR A 179 10.52 5.36 3.44
N ASN A 180 9.89 4.69 2.47
CA ASN A 180 8.98 3.57 2.74
C ASN A 180 9.69 2.22 2.87
N ILE A 181 10.80 2.03 2.16
CA ILE A 181 11.51 0.73 2.07
C ILE A 181 12.87 0.81 2.77
N TYR A 182 13.77 1.64 2.26
CA TYR A 182 15.19 1.59 2.64
C TYR A 182 15.49 2.19 4.03
N ALA A 183 14.85 3.29 4.42
CA ALA A 183 15.05 3.87 5.76
C ALA A 183 14.50 2.96 6.89
N PRO A 184 13.31 2.34 6.79
CA PRO A 184 12.85 1.33 7.73
C PRO A 184 13.76 0.09 7.77
N LEU A 185 14.27 -0.33 6.61
CA LEU A 185 15.20 -1.46 6.52
C LEU A 185 16.51 -1.17 7.27
N ALA A 186 17.11 0.00 7.05
CA ALA A 186 18.29 0.46 7.81
C ALA A 186 18.02 0.49 9.32
N ASN A 187 16.83 0.95 9.74
CA ASN A 187 16.43 0.95 11.15
C ASN A 187 16.32 -0.46 11.75
N ARG A 188 15.78 -1.43 10.99
CA ARG A 188 15.64 -2.83 11.42
C ARG A 188 17.01 -3.52 11.54
N LEU A 189 17.94 -3.20 10.64
CA LEU A 189 19.34 -3.64 10.72
C LEU A 189 20.15 -2.93 11.81
N GLY A 190 19.56 -1.93 12.49
CA GLY A 190 20.22 -1.16 13.54
C GLY A 190 21.24 -0.14 13.01
N ILE A 191 21.30 0.11 11.70
CA ILE A 191 22.24 1.03 11.08
C ILE A 191 21.69 2.46 11.17
N GLY A 192 21.85 3.07 12.35
CA GLY A 192 21.30 4.39 12.67
C GLY A 192 21.85 5.50 11.78
N GLN A 193 23.14 5.46 11.48
CA GLN A 193 23.81 6.50 10.68
C GLN A 193 23.19 6.63 9.28
N LEU A 194 23.08 5.51 8.54
CA LEU A 194 22.50 5.51 7.19
C LEU A 194 21.01 5.87 7.23
N LYS A 195 20.28 5.38 8.23
CA LYS A 195 18.85 5.69 8.40
C LYS A 195 18.61 7.20 8.47
N TRP A 196 19.32 7.90 9.36
CA TRP A 196 19.07 9.33 9.55
C TRP A 196 19.47 10.16 8.33
N GLU A 197 20.52 9.73 7.60
CA GLU A 197 20.93 10.36 6.36
C GLU A 197 19.87 10.17 5.25
N LEU A 198 19.37 8.95 5.07
CA LEU A 198 18.25 8.65 4.17
C LEU A 198 17.00 9.48 4.53
N GLU A 199 16.61 9.48 5.81
CA GLU A 199 15.43 10.21 6.30
C GLU A 199 15.54 11.73 6.05
N ASP A 200 16.69 12.35 6.33
CA ASP A 200 16.91 13.78 6.10
C ASP A 200 16.89 14.12 4.59
N TYR A 201 17.49 13.29 3.73
CA TYR A 201 17.45 13.49 2.27
C TYR A 201 16.05 13.33 1.71
N CYS A 202 15.33 12.29 2.12
CA CYS A 202 13.96 12.08 1.67
C CYS A 202 13.06 13.21 2.13
N PHE A 203 13.19 13.65 3.38
CA PHE A 203 12.39 14.74 3.93
C PHE A 203 12.61 16.06 3.16
N ARG A 204 13.86 16.33 2.76
CA ARG A 204 14.20 17.49 1.94
C ARG A 204 13.45 17.52 0.60
N TYR A 205 13.21 16.37 -0.02
CA TYR A 205 12.51 16.27 -1.31
C TYR A 205 10.99 16.17 -1.16
N LEU A 206 10.50 15.48 -0.13
CA LEU A 206 9.06 15.31 0.10
C LEU A 206 8.39 16.55 0.69
N HIS A 207 9.09 17.26 1.57
CA HIS A 207 8.57 18.44 2.28
C HIS A 207 9.64 19.56 2.31
N PRO A 208 9.94 20.19 1.16
CA PRO A 208 11.05 21.14 1.04
C PRO A 208 10.87 22.39 1.91
N ASP A 209 9.63 22.88 2.05
CA ASP A 209 9.35 24.10 2.82
C ASP A 209 9.52 23.88 4.32
N GLU A 210 8.98 22.78 4.85
CA GLU A 210 9.16 22.38 6.25
C GLU A 210 10.63 22.11 6.58
N TYR A 211 11.34 21.42 5.68
CA TYR A 211 12.78 21.20 5.83
C TYR A 211 13.55 22.52 5.94
N LYS A 212 13.30 23.46 5.02
CA LYS A 212 13.95 24.79 5.02
C LYS A 212 13.56 25.61 6.25
N HIS A 213 12.31 25.52 6.70
CA HIS A 213 11.81 26.21 7.88
C HIS A 213 12.53 25.73 9.15
N ILE A 214 12.56 24.41 9.39
CA ILE A 214 13.24 23.82 10.55
C ILE A 214 14.75 24.10 10.47
N ALA A 215 15.37 24.00 9.29
CA ALA A 215 16.78 24.31 9.11
C ALA A 215 17.13 25.76 9.47
N ARG A 216 16.29 26.73 9.10
CA ARG A 216 16.47 28.14 9.43
C ARG A 216 16.38 28.37 10.94
N LEU A 217 15.33 27.85 11.59
CA LEU A 217 15.15 27.95 13.04
C LEU A 217 16.31 27.33 13.82
N LEU A 218 16.84 26.21 13.32
CA LEU A 218 17.98 25.51 13.94
C LEU A 218 19.28 26.30 13.82
N HIS A 219 19.43 27.11 12.76
CA HIS A 219 20.56 27.99 12.51
C HIS A 219 20.53 29.25 13.38
N GLU A 220 19.38 29.92 13.48
CA GLU A 220 19.23 31.16 14.27
C GLU A 220 19.61 30.96 15.75
N ARG A 221 19.28 29.80 16.33
CA ARG A 221 19.61 29.46 17.73
C ARG A 221 20.86 28.59 17.89
N ARG A 222 21.73 28.51 16.87
CA ARG A 222 22.90 27.62 16.89
C ARG A 222 23.90 28.00 17.97
N ILE A 223 24.29 29.27 18.02
CA ILE A 223 25.35 29.77 18.92
C ILE A 223 24.93 29.57 20.38
N ASP A 224 23.73 30.01 20.75
CA ASP A 224 23.21 29.86 22.12
C ASP A 224 23.11 28.39 22.55
N ARG A 225 22.73 27.51 21.62
CA ARG A 225 22.62 26.07 21.88
C ARG A 225 24.00 25.43 22.05
N GLU A 226 24.96 25.73 21.19
CA GLU A 226 26.33 25.22 21.27
C GLU A 226 26.99 25.65 22.59
N GLN A 227 26.92 26.94 22.92
CA GLN A 227 27.45 27.46 24.19
C GLN A 227 26.79 26.80 25.42
N TYR A 228 25.47 26.63 25.40
CA TYR A 228 24.77 25.95 26.49
C TYR A 228 25.23 24.49 26.64
N ILE A 229 25.35 23.76 25.53
CA ILE A 229 25.79 22.36 25.52
C ILE A 229 27.25 22.27 25.99
N ASP A 230 28.13 23.14 25.54
CA ASP A 230 29.54 23.14 25.93
C ASP A 230 29.73 23.40 27.42
N ASN A 231 28.97 24.36 27.98
CA ASN A 231 28.95 24.61 29.41
C ASN A 231 28.43 23.40 30.20
N PHE A 232 27.34 22.79 29.73
CA PHE A 232 26.75 21.60 30.36
C PHE A 232 27.72 20.40 30.33
N VAL A 233 28.35 20.15 29.17
CA VAL A 233 29.35 19.09 28.97
C VAL A 233 30.59 19.34 29.82
N SER A 234 31.10 20.58 29.88
CA SER A 234 32.27 20.94 30.70
C SER A 234 32.02 20.68 32.18
N ASN A 235 30.84 21.02 32.68
CA ASN A 235 30.46 20.75 34.07
C ASN A 235 30.34 19.24 34.36
N LEU A 236 29.70 18.48 33.47
CA LEU A 236 29.59 17.02 33.61
C LEU A 236 30.97 16.35 33.60
N ARG A 237 31.85 16.73 32.67
CA ARG A 237 33.22 16.19 32.59
C ARG A 237 34.00 16.44 33.87
N LYS A 238 33.92 17.65 34.43
CA LYS A 238 34.59 18.01 35.69
C LYS A 238 34.12 17.14 36.85
N GLU A 239 32.81 16.93 36.97
CA GLU A 239 32.28 16.16 38.10
C GLU A 239 32.53 14.66 37.96
N MET A 240 32.37 14.11 36.75
CA MET A 240 32.71 12.69 36.49
C MET A 240 34.19 12.41 36.75
N ALA A 241 35.07 13.37 36.43
CA ALA A 241 36.50 13.23 36.71
C ALA A 241 36.81 13.22 38.22
N LYS A 242 36.06 13.96 39.06
CA LYS A 242 36.22 13.92 40.53
C LYS A 242 35.79 12.58 41.12
N GLU A 243 34.71 12.02 40.62
CA GLU A 243 34.18 10.71 41.03
C GLU A 243 34.98 9.53 40.44
N GLY A 244 35.98 9.80 39.60
CA GLY A 244 36.84 8.78 39.00
C GLY A 244 36.20 7.99 37.86
N VAL A 245 35.07 8.45 37.31
CA VAL A 245 34.37 7.81 36.19
C VAL A 245 35.02 8.22 34.86
N ARG A 246 35.54 7.25 34.11
CA ARG A 246 36.11 7.49 32.77
C ARG A 246 35.02 7.40 31.72
N ALA A 247 34.62 8.55 31.17
CA ALA A 247 33.66 8.62 30.08
C ALA A 247 33.91 9.82 29.15
N GLU A 248 33.64 9.61 27.86
CA GLU A 248 33.62 10.66 26.85
C GLU A 248 32.23 11.31 26.83
N VAL A 249 32.16 12.60 27.16
CA VAL A 249 30.90 13.37 27.16
C VAL A 249 30.92 14.37 26.03
N TYR A 250 29.92 14.36 25.14
CA TYR A 250 29.83 15.34 24.05
C TYR A 250 28.38 15.66 23.67
N GLY A 251 28.19 16.82 23.03
CA GLY A 251 26.90 17.24 22.49
C GLY A 251 26.52 16.46 21.24
N ARG A 252 25.28 15.98 21.17
CA ARG A 252 24.73 15.30 19.99
C ARG A 252 23.75 16.23 19.25
N PRO A 253 24.01 16.58 17.98
CA PRO A 253 23.02 17.28 17.18
C PRO A 253 21.86 16.33 16.82
N LYS A 254 20.62 16.83 16.87
CA LYS A 254 19.45 16.10 16.35
C LYS A 254 19.29 16.30 14.85
N HIS A 255 18.73 15.28 14.19
CA HIS A 255 18.43 15.29 12.76
C HIS A 255 17.12 16.04 12.48
N ILE A 256 17.00 16.65 11.30
CA ILE A 256 15.90 17.55 10.95
C ILE A 256 14.59 16.77 10.91
N TYR A 257 14.60 15.62 10.24
CA TYR A 257 13.42 14.78 10.13
C TYR A 257 12.97 14.22 11.50
N SER A 258 13.90 13.91 12.40
CA SER A 258 13.57 13.50 13.77
C SER A 258 12.92 14.62 14.59
N ILE A 259 13.34 15.87 14.39
CA ILE A 259 12.71 17.05 14.99
C ILE A 259 11.29 17.20 14.47
N TRP A 260 11.10 17.15 13.15
CA TRP A 260 9.79 17.22 12.51
C TRP A 260 8.84 16.13 13.01
N ARG A 261 9.29 14.87 13.07
CA ARG A 261 8.49 13.75 13.58
C ARG A 261 8.04 13.96 15.03
N LYS A 262 8.91 14.57 15.86
CA LYS A 262 8.57 14.92 17.26
C LYS A 262 7.59 16.08 17.33
N MET A 263 7.74 17.10 16.49
CA MET A 263 6.79 18.21 16.37
C MET A 263 5.39 17.69 16.02
N GLN A 264 5.28 16.80 15.03
CA GLN A 264 4.01 16.19 14.66
C GLN A 264 3.42 15.32 15.77
N LYS A 265 4.19 14.41 16.37
CA LYS A 265 3.69 13.49 17.40
C LYS A 265 3.17 14.22 18.65
N LYS A 266 3.84 15.30 19.05
CA LYS A 266 3.46 16.08 20.25
C LYS A 266 2.56 17.27 19.94
N SER A 267 2.32 17.59 18.66
CA SER A 267 1.59 18.80 18.21
C SER A 267 2.13 20.08 18.84
N LEU A 268 3.46 20.18 19.01
CA LEU A 268 4.14 21.31 19.65
C LEU A 268 4.80 22.22 18.63
N ALA A 269 4.84 23.52 18.92
CA ALA A 269 5.63 24.48 18.16
C ALA A 269 7.14 24.27 18.38
N PHE A 270 7.99 24.71 17.44
CA PHE A 270 9.44 24.56 17.55
C PHE A 270 10.02 25.22 18.82
N ASP A 271 9.44 26.34 19.26
CA ASP A 271 9.87 27.07 20.45
C ASP A 271 9.63 26.31 21.77
N GLU A 272 8.64 25.43 21.79
CA GLU A 272 8.31 24.56 22.93
C GLU A 272 9.10 23.25 22.89
N LEU A 273 9.90 23.03 21.84
CA LEU A 273 10.74 21.85 21.72
C LEU A 273 11.98 22.00 22.61
N PHE A 274 11.80 21.71 23.90
CA PHE A 274 12.90 21.64 24.86
C PHE A 274 13.94 20.57 24.50
N ASP A 275 13.58 19.70 23.56
CA ASP A 275 14.22 18.46 23.20
C ASP A 275 15.29 18.59 22.10
N VAL A 276 15.62 19.78 21.60
CA VAL A 276 16.70 19.93 20.60
C VAL A 276 18.11 19.72 21.20
N ARG A 277 18.23 19.76 22.53
CA ARG A 277 19.48 19.56 23.27
C ARG A 277 19.64 18.11 23.69
N ALA A 278 20.61 17.42 23.10
CA ALA A 278 20.99 16.07 23.50
C ALA A 278 22.48 16.00 23.83
N VAL A 279 22.80 15.24 24.87
CA VAL A 279 24.16 14.96 25.31
C VAL A 279 24.35 13.45 25.33
N ARG A 280 25.52 13.01 24.89
CA ARG A 280 25.88 11.61 24.89
C ARG A 280 27.09 11.39 25.78
N ILE A 281 27.03 10.34 26.58
CA ILE A 281 28.08 9.87 27.47
C ILE A 281 28.46 8.46 27.00
N VAL A 282 29.69 8.30 26.53
CA VAL A 282 30.25 7.02 26.09
C VAL A 282 31.28 6.59 27.12
N ALA A 283 30.99 5.53 27.86
CA ALA A 283 31.86 4.99 28.89
C ALA A 283 32.59 3.72 28.41
N ASP A 284 33.65 3.32 29.11
CA ASP A 284 34.38 2.10 28.77
C ASP A 284 33.64 0.84 29.24
N ARG A 285 33.10 0.84 30.46
CA ARG A 285 32.43 -0.31 31.08
C ARG A 285 30.99 -0.01 31.44
N LEU A 286 30.21 -1.08 31.59
CA LEU A 286 28.81 -0.99 32.04
C LEU A 286 28.68 -0.33 33.43
N GLN A 287 29.61 -0.64 34.34
CA GLN A 287 29.64 -0.05 35.68
C GLN A 287 29.79 1.48 35.60
N ASP A 288 30.63 1.96 34.69
CA ASP A 288 30.86 3.38 34.46
C ASP A 288 29.62 4.08 33.87
N CYS A 289 28.77 3.36 33.12
CA CYS A 289 27.49 3.90 32.65
C CYS A 289 26.55 4.23 33.82
N TYR A 290 26.40 3.33 34.79
CA TYR A 290 25.57 3.57 35.97
C TYR A 290 26.23 4.55 36.95
N GLY A 291 27.56 4.57 37.03
CA GLY A 291 28.31 5.61 37.74
C GLY A 291 28.04 7.00 37.16
N ALA A 292 28.13 7.14 35.83
CA ALA A 292 27.81 8.36 35.12
C ALA A 292 26.34 8.78 35.30
N LEU A 293 25.40 7.83 35.30
CA LEU A 293 23.99 8.09 35.61
C LEU A 293 23.82 8.70 37.02
N GLY A 294 24.49 8.11 38.02
CA GLY A 294 24.48 8.61 39.39
C GLY A 294 25.03 10.03 39.50
N THR A 295 26.17 10.32 38.85
CA THR A 295 26.75 11.67 38.80
C THR A 295 25.78 12.67 38.16
N VAL A 296 25.14 12.30 37.05
CA VAL A 296 24.17 13.15 36.33
C VAL A 296 22.97 13.49 37.22
N HIS A 297 22.38 12.50 37.90
CA HIS A 297 21.21 12.70 38.77
C HIS A 297 21.53 13.44 40.07
N THR A 298 22.80 13.41 40.50
CA THR A 298 23.28 14.19 41.65
C THR A 298 23.43 15.67 41.30
N LEU A 299 23.94 15.97 40.11
CA LEU A 299 24.09 17.34 39.61
C LEU A 299 22.76 17.99 39.21
N TYR A 300 21.89 17.22 38.56
CA TYR A 300 20.66 17.73 37.96
C TYR A 300 19.47 16.85 38.33
N ARG A 301 18.37 17.49 38.70
CA ARG A 301 17.12 16.79 39.01
C ARG A 301 16.58 16.10 37.75
N HIS A 302 16.38 14.79 37.82
CA HIS A 302 15.80 14.01 36.73
C HIS A 302 14.27 14.11 36.71
N LEU A 303 13.67 13.89 35.53
CA LEU A 303 12.23 13.76 35.36
C LEU A 303 11.84 12.26 35.42
N PRO A 304 11.03 11.81 36.40
CA PRO A 304 10.74 10.38 36.60
C PRO A 304 10.04 9.70 35.42
N SER A 305 9.22 10.43 34.66
CA SER A 305 8.48 9.88 33.51
C SER A 305 9.31 9.71 32.24
N GLU A 306 10.57 10.16 32.25
CA GLU A 306 11.45 10.25 31.08
C GLU A 306 12.79 9.56 31.36
N PHE A 307 12.71 8.39 32.00
CA PHE A 307 13.84 7.49 32.26
C PHE A 307 13.55 6.12 31.65
N ASP A 308 14.40 5.69 30.72
CA ASP A 308 14.33 4.38 30.08
C ASP A 308 15.69 3.69 30.17
N ASP A 309 15.70 2.43 30.62
CA ASP A 309 16.90 1.60 30.64
C ASP A 309 16.85 0.55 29.53
N TYR A 310 17.35 0.92 28.34
CA TYR A 310 17.48 -0.01 27.22
C TYR A 310 18.72 -0.90 27.31
N VAL A 311 19.54 -0.77 28.36
CA VAL A 311 20.64 -1.71 28.59
C VAL A 311 20.10 -2.99 29.23
N ALA A 312 19.21 -2.85 30.21
CA ALA A 312 18.48 -3.96 30.81
C ALA A 312 17.47 -4.59 29.83
N ASN A 313 16.75 -3.75 29.07
CA ASN A 313 15.76 -4.17 28.08
C ASN A 313 16.11 -3.65 26.67
N PRO A 314 16.98 -4.34 25.92
CA PRO A 314 17.36 -3.94 24.58
C PRO A 314 16.16 -3.83 23.64
N LYS A 315 16.20 -2.86 22.72
CA LYS A 315 15.16 -2.77 21.66
C LYS A 315 15.28 -3.93 20.67
N PRO A 316 14.23 -4.23 19.88
CA PRO A 316 14.27 -5.32 18.90
C PRO A 316 15.42 -5.26 17.89
N ASN A 317 15.89 -4.05 17.55
CA ASN A 317 17.03 -3.84 16.65
C ASN A 317 18.40 -3.97 17.35
N GLY A 318 18.45 -4.41 18.61
CA GLY A 318 19.67 -4.53 19.42
C GLY A 318 20.14 -3.23 20.07
N TYR A 319 19.38 -2.14 19.95
CA TYR A 319 19.79 -0.87 20.54
C TYR A 319 19.84 -0.93 22.08
N GLN A 320 20.98 -0.50 22.62
CA GLN A 320 21.25 -0.44 24.07
C GLN A 320 21.77 0.95 24.47
N SER A 321 21.11 1.57 25.45
CA SER A 321 21.53 2.83 26.09
C SER A 321 20.61 3.14 27.27
N ILE A 322 21.11 3.84 28.27
CA ILE A 322 20.30 4.45 29.31
C ILE A 322 19.90 5.84 28.84
N HIS A 323 18.60 6.13 28.82
CA HIS A 323 18.04 7.42 28.46
C HIS A 323 17.50 8.09 29.71
N THR A 324 17.90 9.35 29.93
CA THR A 324 17.37 10.14 31.03
C THR A 324 17.21 11.60 30.61
N VAL A 325 16.10 12.21 30.98
CA VAL A 325 15.89 13.65 30.80
C VAL A 325 16.06 14.34 32.16
N VAL A 326 16.93 15.35 32.19
CA VAL A 326 17.22 16.13 33.39
C VAL A 326 16.89 17.60 33.20
N LEU A 327 16.60 18.28 34.31
CA LEU A 327 16.44 19.73 34.35
C LEU A 327 17.81 20.39 34.51
N GLY A 328 18.34 20.93 33.40
CA GLY A 328 19.63 21.59 33.38
C GLY A 328 19.60 23.03 33.92
N PRO A 329 20.75 23.73 33.86
CA PRO A 329 20.84 25.13 34.24
C PRO A 329 19.83 25.99 33.47
N GLN A 330 19.30 27.06 34.07
CA GLN A 330 18.26 27.90 33.46
C GLN A 330 16.88 27.21 33.28
N GLY A 331 16.64 26.07 33.94
CA GLY A 331 15.34 25.37 33.90
C GLY A 331 15.03 24.70 32.56
N LYS A 332 16.04 24.49 31.72
CA LYS A 332 15.90 23.90 30.38
C LYS A 332 16.14 22.39 30.46
N THR A 333 15.28 21.58 29.85
CA THR A 333 15.49 20.13 29.81
C THR A 333 16.64 19.75 28.87
N VAL A 334 17.35 18.69 29.24
CA VAL A 334 18.44 18.09 28.46
C VAL A 334 18.25 16.59 28.42
N GLU A 335 18.20 16.02 27.22
CA GLU A 335 18.19 14.56 27.02
C GLU A 335 19.61 14.02 27.09
N ILE A 336 19.84 13.00 27.90
CA ILE A 336 21.15 12.38 28.10
C ILE A 336 21.07 10.90 27.73
N GLN A 337 21.99 10.47 26.87
CA GLN A 337 22.14 9.09 26.43
C GLN A 337 23.46 8.54 26.95
N ILE A 338 23.40 7.53 27.80
CA ILE A 338 24.58 6.88 28.40
C ILE A 338 24.71 5.47 27.84
N ARG A 339 25.91 5.11 27.39
CA ARG A 339 26.19 3.77 26.86
C ARG A 339 27.68 3.47 26.85
N THR A 340 28.05 2.22 26.62
CA THR A 340 29.46 1.85 26.46
C THR A 340 29.95 2.14 25.04
N ARG A 341 31.27 2.06 24.81
CA ARG A 341 31.86 2.15 23.47
C ARG A 341 31.33 1.06 22.52
N GLN A 342 31.22 -0.18 22.99
CA GLN A 342 30.61 -1.27 22.21
C GLN A 342 29.14 -0.97 21.86
N MET A 343 28.33 -0.59 22.84
CA MET A 343 26.93 -0.22 22.61
C MET A 343 26.79 0.99 21.70
N HIS A 344 27.78 1.89 21.70
CA HIS A 344 27.83 3.00 20.77
C HIS A 344 28.07 2.52 19.34
N GLU A 345 29.04 1.64 19.12
CA GLU A 345 29.31 1.04 17.80
C GLU A 345 28.09 0.27 17.29
N ASP A 346 27.50 -0.61 18.11
CA ASP A 346 26.31 -1.40 17.77
C ASP A 346 25.11 -0.51 17.43
N ALA A 347 24.95 0.64 18.10
CA ALA A 347 23.82 1.54 17.88
C ALA A 347 23.96 2.48 16.67
N GLU A 348 25.18 2.74 16.21
CA GLU A 348 25.41 3.58 15.02
C GLU A 348 25.56 2.71 13.76
N LEU A 349 26.28 1.60 13.88
CA LEU A 349 26.67 0.71 12.78
C LEU A 349 25.81 -0.56 12.69
N GLY A 350 25.05 -0.89 13.74
CA GLY A 350 24.14 -2.03 13.73
C GLY A 350 24.85 -3.36 13.48
N VAL A 351 24.28 -4.15 12.56
CA VAL A 351 24.85 -5.44 12.13
C VAL A 351 26.29 -5.32 11.61
N ALA A 352 26.68 -4.17 11.04
CA ALA A 352 28.04 -3.97 10.52
C ALA A 352 29.13 -4.01 11.61
N ALA A 353 28.81 -3.59 12.85
CA ALA A 353 29.77 -3.62 13.97
C ALA A 353 30.18 -5.05 14.36
N HIS A 354 29.24 -6.00 14.33
CA HIS A 354 29.49 -7.37 14.77
C HIS A 354 30.26 -8.21 13.74
N TRP A 355 30.19 -7.88 12.45
CA TRP A 355 30.89 -8.61 11.39
C TRP A 355 32.41 -8.47 11.50
N LYS A 356 32.89 -7.27 11.85
CA LYS A 356 34.32 -6.96 12.07
C LYS A 356 35.02 -7.91 13.04
N TYR A 357 34.31 -8.47 14.03
CA TYR A 357 34.90 -9.32 15.06
C TYR A 357 35.05 -10.81 14.66
N LYS A 358 34.37 -11.28 13.62
CA LYS A 358 34.38 -12.72 13.21
C LYS A 358 35.56 -13.11 12.31
N GLU A 359 36.30 -12.17 11.74
CA GLU A 359 37.50 -12.47 10.93
C GLU A 359 38.76 -12.78 11.77
N GLY A 360 38.70 -12.64 13.10
CA GLY A 360 39.75 -13.14 13.99
C GLY A 360 39.63 -14.67 14.18
N PRO A 361 40.69 -15.47 13.97
CA PRO A 361 40.63 -16.94 13.93
C PRO A 361 40.30 -17.65 15.27
N THR A 362 39.81 -16.94 16.30
CA THR A 362 39.72 -17.44 17.68
C THR A 362 38.39 -17.25 18.40
N SER A 363 37.27 -16.89 17.73
CA SER A 363 36.00 -16.65 18.46
C SER A 363 34.77 -17.38 17.91
N SER A 364 34.84 -18.71 17.88
CA SER A 364 33.69 -19.62 17.86
C SER A 364 32.93 -19.65 19.20
N SER A 365 32.56 -18.48 19.74
CA SER A 365 31.76 -18.40 20.97
C SER A 365 30.26 -18.22 20.65
N ALA A 366 29.48 -19.25 20.97
CA ALA A 366 28.10 -19.49 20.57
C ALA A 366 27.03 -18.50 21.06
N ARG A 367 27.39 -17.38 21.72
CA ARG A 367 26.41 -16.42 22.29
C ARG A 367 26.08 -15.23 21.39
N GLY A 368 26.95 -14.84 20.46
CA GLY A 368 26.67 -13.78 19.47
C GLY A 368 26.04 -14.29 18.17
N ALA A 369 26.17 -15.59 17.89
CA ALA A 369 25.60 -16.21 16.68
C ALA A 369 24.07 -16.28 16.73
N ALA A 370 23.48 -16.55 17.90
CA ALA A 370 22.03 -16.73 18.07
C ALA A 370 21.22 -15.48 17.67
N GLY A 371 21.63 -14.27 18.10
CA GLY A 371 20.88 -13.05 17.80
C GLY A 371 20.96 -12.59 16.33
N HIS A 372 22.01 -12.98 15.59
CA HIS A 372 22.13 -12.67 14.15
C HIS A 372 21.39 -13.72 13.30
N GLU A 373 21.52 -15.00 13.67
CA GLU A 373 20.74 -16.09 13.09
C GLU A 373 19.23 -15.84 13.31
N GLU A 374 18.80 -15.32 14.47
CA GLU A 374 17.40 -14.95 14.75
C GLU A 374 16.90 -13.80 13.86
N ARG A 375 17.72 -12.78 13.59
CA ARG A 375 17.35 -11.65 12.71
C ARG A 375 17.30 -12.06 11.23
N ILE A 376 18.23 -12.90 10.79
CA ILE A 376 18.21 -13.50 9.46
C ILE A 376 17.10 -14.55 9.35
N ALA A 377 16.83 -15.31 10.41
CA ALA A 377 15.71 -16.26 10.48
C ALA A 377 14.37 -15.53 10.44
N TRP A 378 14.28 -14.33 11.02
CA TRP A 378 13.11 -13.46 10.87
C TRP A 378 12.91 -13.00 9.42
N LEU A 379 13.99 -12.63 8.71
CA LEU A 379 13.94 -12.36 7.26
C LEU A 379 13.59 -13.61 6.44
N ARG A 380 14.12 -14.79 6.78
CA ARG A 380 13.77 -16.09 6.16
C ARG A 380 12.31 -16.45 6.38
N LYS A 381 11.76 -16.20 7.58
CA LYS A 381 10.34 -16.45 7.90
C LYS A 381 9.39 -15.58 7.08
N LEU A 382 9.77 -14.34 6.77
CA LEU A 382 9.02 -13.45 5.87
C LEU A 382 8.92 -13.99 4.44
N ILE A 383 9.95 -14.70 3.97
CA ILE A 383 9.98 -15.31 2.63
C ILE A 383 9.11 -16.58 2.59
N SER A 384 9.26 -17.47 3.57
CA SER A 384 8.44 -18.70 3.65
C SER A 384 6.95 -18.41 3.77
N TRP A 385 6.59 -17.25 4.33
CA TRP A 385 5.19 -16.81 4.45
C TRP A 385 4.58 -16.35 3.12
N GLN A 386 5.37 -15.78 2.21
CA GLN A 386 4.88 -15.42 0.87
C GLN A 386 4.66 -16.63 -0.03
N GLU A 387 5.41 -17.73 0.18
CA GLU A 387 5.23 -18.98 -0.56
C GLU A 387 3.90 -19.66 -0.21
N GLU A 388 3.46 -19.62 1.05
CA GLU A 388 2.17 -20.19 1.48
C GLU A 388 0.94 -19.35 1.05
N MET A 389 1.10 -18.05 0.77
CA MET A 389 0.00 -17.11 0.47
C MET A 389 -0.24 -16.82 -1.02
N ALA A 390 0.69 -17.19 -1.91
CA ALA A 390 0.55 -16.97 -3.35
C ALA A 390 -0.66 -17.71 -3.98
N ASP A 391 -1.27 -18.65 -3.25
CA ASP A 391 -2.38 -19.49 -3.72
C ASP A 391 -3.79 -18.90 -3.45
N SER A 392 -3.92 -17.75 -2.76
CA SER A 392 -5.23 -17.30 -2.22
C SER A 392 -5.69 -15.87 -2.55
N GLY A 393 -4.90 -15.04 -3.23
CA GLY A 393 -5.37 -13.77 -3.82
C GLY A 393 -5.75 -12.63 -2.85
N GLU A 394 -5.75 -12.82 -1.53
CA GLU A 394 -6.10 -11.80 -0.50
C GLU A 394 -4.87 -11.05 0.07
N LEU A 395 -3.90 -10.73 -0.80
CA LEU A 395 -2.53 -10.38 -0.39
C LEU A 395 -2.37 -8.96 0.22
N LEU A 396 -3.22 -7.99 -0.14
CA LEU A 396 -2.97 -6.57 0.16
C LEU A 396 -3.65 -6.04 1.43
N GLU A 397 -4.87 -6.50 1.74
CA GLU A 397 -5.55 -6.10 2.98
C GLU A 397 -4.99 -6.83 4.19
N GLU A 398 -4.52 -8.08 4.03
CA GLU A 398 -3.99 -8.87 5.13
C GLU A 398 -2.57 -8.42 5.53
N VAL A 399 -1.70 -8.09 4.57
CA VAL A 399 -0.39 -7.46 4.83
C VAL A 399 -0.56 -6.10 5.52
N ARG A 400 -1.60 -5.33 5.16
CA ARG A 400 -1.91 -4.05 5.84
C ARG A 400 -2.48 -4.21 7.24
N SER A 401 -3.15 -5.31 7.58
CA SER A 401 -3.59 -5.52 8.97
C SER A 401 -2.49 -6.12 9.84
N GLN A 402 -1.68 -7.03 9.29
CA GLN A 402 -0.72 -7.81 10.08
C GLN A 402 0.67 -7.18 10.20
N VAL A 403 1.03 -6.20 9.36
CA VAL A 403 2.26 -5.40 9.54
C VAL A 403 2.12 -4.40 10.69
N PHE A 404 0.90 -4.15 11.18
CA PHE A 404 0.61 -3.13 12.19
C PHE A 404 0.16 -3.67 13.55
N ASP A 405 -0.12 -4.98 13.68
CA ASP A 405 -0.47 -5.58 14.97
C ASP A 405 0.76 -6.05 15.75
N ASP A 406 0.78 -5.74 17.05
CA ASP A 406 1.75 -6.28 18.00
C ASP A 406 1.68 -7.83 17.96
N ARG A 407 2.79 -8.52 17.69
CA ARG A 407 2.84 -9.99 17.61
C ARG A 407 3.43 -10.57 18.89
N VAL A 408 2.83 -11.62 19.45
CA VAL A 408 3.35 -12.32 20.63
C VAL A 408 4.24 -13.50 20.26
N TYR A 409 5.41 -13.59 20.90
CA TYR A 409 6.36 -14.69 20.73
C TYR A 409 6.23 -15.66 21.90
N VAL A 410 5.92 -16.92 21.61
CA VAL A 410 5.78 -17.97 22.63
C VAL A 410 6.75 -19.11 22.35
N PHE A 411 7.25 -19.73 23.41
CA PHE A 411 8.22 -20.82 23.35
C PHE A 411 7.51 -22.17 23.39
N THR A 412 7.98 -23.11 22.56
CA THR A 412 7.67 -24.52 22.75
C THR A 412 8.49 -25.09 23.92
N PRO A 413 8.15 -26.28 24.44
CA PRO A 413 8.90 -26.92 25.52
C PRO A 413 10.34 -27.28 25.10
N LYS A 414 10.59 -27.38 23.78
CA LYS A 414 11.89 -27.67 23.18
C LYS A 414 12.74 -26.41 22.94
N GLY A 415 12.18 -25.21 23.17
CA GLY A 415 12.86 -23.93 22.97
C GLY A 415 12.62 -23.29 21.60
N ASP A 416 11.80 -23.88 20.74
CA ASP A 416 11.44 -23.28 19.45
C ASP A 416 10.50 -22.09 19.65
N VAL A 417 10.73 -20.99 18.94
CA VAL A 417 9.90 -19.78 19.03
C VAL A 417 8.80 -19.80 17.96
N VAL A 418 7.56 -19.70 18.41
CA VAL A 418 6.36 -19.61 17.57
C VAL A 418 5.76 -18.21 17.67
N ASP A 419 5.50 -17.61 16.52
CA ASP A 419 4.98 -16.25 16.37
C ASP A 419 3.47 -16.25 16.11
N LEU A 420 2.71 -15.58 16.97
CA LEU A 420 1.24 -15.51 16.92
C LEU A 420 0.78 -14.04 17.02
N PRO A 421 -0.40 -13.66 16.49
CA PRO A 421 -0.94 -12.31 16.69
C PRO A 421 -1.24 -12.05 18.17
N ALA A 422 -1.09 -10.79 18.64
CA ALA A 422 -1.47 -10.45 20.01
C ALA A 422 -2.93 -10.82 20.30
N GLY A 423 -3.16 -11.33 21.52
CA GLY A 423 -4.47 -11.87 21.92
C GLY A 423 -4.71 -13.33 21.50
N SER A 424 -3.75 -13.99 20.83
CA SER A 424 -3.84 -15.42 20.52
C SER A 424 -3.93 -16.30 21.76
N THR A 425 -4.62 -17.42 21.63
CA THR A 425 -4.81 -18.38 22.73
C THR A 425 -3.93 -19.62 22.61
N PRO A 426 -3.84 -20.47 23.66
CA PRO A 426 -3.19 -21.77 23.56
C PRO A 426 -3.78 -22.70 22.48
N LEU A 427 -5.06 -22.55 22.13
CA LEU A 427 -5.66 -23.29 21.02
C LEU A 427 -5.13 -22.80 19.68
N ASP A 428 -5.02 -21.49 19.48
CA ASP A 428 -4.38 -20.91 18.28
C ASP A 428 -2.95 -21.44 18.11
N PHE A 429 -2.18 -21.51 19.20
CA PHE A 429 -0.84 -22.13 19.22
C PHE A 429 -0.86 -23.61 18.81
N ALA A 430 -1.80 -24.41 19.34
CA ALA A 430 -1.91 -25.82 18.96
C ALA A 430 -2.21 -26.02 17.47
N TYR A 431 -3.13 -25.22 16.91
CA TYR A 431 -3.47 -25.24 15.47
C TYR A 431 -2.37 -24.69 14.56
N HIS A 432 -1.53 -23.81 15.10
CA HIS A 432 -0.35 -23.28 14.42
C HIS A 432 0.74 -24.35 14.29
N ILE A 433 0.99 -25.15 15.33
CA ILE A 433 1.94 -26.28 15.26
C ILE A 433 1.46 -27.33 14.26
N HIS A 434 0.25 -27.86 14.46
CA HIS A 434 -0.33 -28.84 13.56
C HIS A 434 -1.84 -28.95 13.73
N SER A 435 -2.57 -29.16 12.64
CA SER A 435 -4.04 -29.29 12.66
C SER A 435 -4.48 -30.43 13.59
N ASP A 436 -3.79 -31.57 13.56
CA ASP A 436 -4.13 -32.72 14.42
C ASP A 436 -3.80 -32.50 15.89
N ILE A 437 -2.77 -31.70 16.22
CA ILE A 437 -2.47 -31.33 17.61
C ILE A 437 -3.60 -30.42 18.12
N GLY A 438 -4.06 -29.47 17.29
CA GLY A 438 -5.25 -28.67 17.56
C GLY A 438 -6.51 -29.52 17.79
N HIS A 439 -6.84 -30.44 16.87
CA HIS A 439 -8.02 -31.31 16.99
C HIS A 439 -7.97 -32.24 18.21
N ARG A 440 -6.76 -32.60 18.65
CA ARG A 440 -6.53 -33.48 19.80
C ARG A 440 -6.27 -32.69 21.09
N CYS A 441 -6.37 -31.37 21.10
CA CYS A 441 -6.07 -30.56 22.27
C CYS A 441 -7.11 -30.76 23.39
N ILE A 442 -6.67 -31.08 24.61
CA ILE A 442 -7.53 -31.19 25.81
C ILE A 442 -7.23 -30.09 26.83
N GLY A 443 -5.98 -29.64 26.88
CA GLY A 443 -5.56 -28.57 27.79
C GLY A 443 -4.22 -27.99 27.38
N ALA A 444 -3.88 -26.87 27.99
CA ALA A 444 -2.59 -26.23 27.82
C ALA A 444 -1.98 -25.91 29.19
N LYS A 445 -0.65 -25.96 29.25
CA LYS A 445 0.15 -25.50 30.38
C LYS A 445 1.08 -24.39 29.95
N ILE A 446 1.31 -23.43 30.83
CA ILE A 446 2.29 -22.35 30.64
C ILE A 446 3.22 -22.36 31.85
N GLY A 447 4.54 -22.51 31.61
CA GLY A 447 5.53 -22.60 32.68
C GLY A 447 5.22 -23.69 33.71
N GLY A 448 4.67 -24.83 33.26
CA GLY A 448 4.26 -25.97 34.10
C GLY A 448 2.90 -25.84 34.80
N ARG A 449 2.18 -24.71 34.70
CA ARG A 449 0.85 -24.51 35.31
C ARG A 449 -0.26 -24.64 34.26
N ILE A 450 -1.37 -25.29 34.61
CA ILE A 450 -2.53 -25.41 33.69
C ILE A 450 -3.23 -24.06 33.56
N VAL A 451 -3.49 -23.65 32.32
CA VAL A 451 -4.21 -22.41 31.99
C VAL A 451 -5.50 -22.72 31.24
N PRO A 452 -6.55 -21.87 31.37
CA PRO A 452 -7.75 -22.01 30.56
C PRO A 452 -7.46 -21.70 29.08
N PHE A 453 -8.25 -22.27 28.17
CA PHE A 453 -8.10 -22.02 26.74
C PHE A 453 -8.39 -20.58 26.32
N THR A 454 -9.09 -19.80 27.15
CA THR A 454 -9.37 -18.37 26.90
C THR A 454 -8.22 -17.46 27.35
N TYR A 455 -7.16 -18.02 27.96
CA TYR A 455 -5.98 -17.25 28.33
C TYR A 455 -5.30 -16.71 27.07
N GLN A 456 -4.95 -15.42 27.09
CA GLN A 456 -4.22 -14.79 26.00
C GLN A 456 -2.73 -14.93 26.23
N LEU A 457 -2.03 -15.49 25.25
CA LEU A 457 -0.60 -15.74 25.30
C LEU A 457 0.19 -14.45 25.40
N GLN A 458 1.15 -14.42 26.32
CA GLN A 458 2.05 -13.29 26.54
C GLN A 458 3.44 -13.55 25.94
N MET A 459 4.21 -12.48 25.79
CA MET A 459 5.59 -12.55 25.30
C MET A 459 6.44 -13.41 26.22
N GLY A 460 7.06 -14.44 25.66
CA GLY A 460 7.97 -15.33 26.37
C GLY A 460 7.31 -16.45 27.15
N ASP A 461 5.99 -16.63 27.03
CA ASP A 461 5.31 -17.78 27.64
C ASP A 461 5.79 -19.10 27.02
N GLN A 462 6.17 -20.06 27.86
CA GLN A 462 6.50 -21.42 27.43
C GLN A 462 5.23 -22.28 27.46
N VAL A 463 4.71 -22.63 26.29
CA VAL A 463 3.41 -23.30 26.11
C VAL A 463 3.60 -24.80 25.87
N GLU A 464 2.95 -25.60 26.70
CA GLU A 464 2.86 -27.06 26.61
C GLU A 464 1.42 -27.46 26.27
N VAL A 465 1.19 -28.12 25.14
CA VAL A 465 -0.14 -28.60 24.74
C VAL A 465 -0.33 -30.06 25.16
N ILE A 466 -1.42 -30.34 25.87
CA ILE A 466 -1.81 -31.69 26.27
C ILE A 466 -2.78 -32.25 25.23
N THR A 467 -2.39 -33.36 24.59
CA THR A 467 -3.17 -33.97 23.49
C THR A 467 -3.76 -35.34 23.85
N GLN A 468 -4.95 -35.67 23.32
CA GLN A 468 -5.56 -37.01 23.33
C GLN A 468 -5.20 -37.85 22.09
N LYS A 469 -5.55 -39.14 22.13
CA LYS A 469 -5.42 -40.06 20.99
C LYS A 469 -6.42 -39.80 19.86
N GLN A 470 -7.67 -39.47 20.20
CA GLN A 470 -8.74 -39.23 19.21
C GLN A 470 -9.01 -37.74 19.04
N PRO A 471 -9.21 -37.23 17.81
CA PRO A 471 -9.58 -35.83 17.59
C PRO A 471 -11.01 -35.58 18.06
N ASN A 472 -11.23 -34.55 18.87
CA ASN A 472 -12.55 -34.16 19.35
C ASN A 472 -12.63 -32.64 19.59
N PRO A 473 -12.57 -31.82 18.54
CA PRO A 473 -12.75 -30.37 18.66
C PRO A 473 -14.19 -30.01 19.04
N SER A 474 -14.37 -28.97 19.85
CA SER A 474 -15.71 -28.46 20.21
C SER A 474 -16.22 -27.45 19.19
N ARG A 475 -17.56 -27.40 18.99
CA ARG A 475 -18.22 -26.36 18.19
C ARG A 475 -18.11 -24.98 18.84
N ASP A 476 -17.99 -24.92 20.16
CA ASP A 476 -17.86 -23.66 20.91
C ASP A 476 -16.58 -22.89 20.53
N TRP A 477 -15.55 -23.59 20.05
CA TRP A 477 -14.30 -22.98 19.60
C TRP A 477 -14.47 -22.13 18.33
N LEU A 478 -15.52 -22.37 17.54
CA LEU A 478 -15.83 -21.57 16.35
C LEU A 478 -16.52 -20.25 16.69
N ASN A 479 -17.11 -20.12 17.89
CA ASN A 479 -17.82 -18.91 18.28
C ASN A 479 -16.81 -17.83 18.71
N PRO A 480 -16.67 -16.72 17.95
CA PRO A 480 -15.70 -15.68 18.24
C PRO A 480 -15.97 -14.97 19.58
N ASN A 481 -17.23 -14.94 20.05
CA ASN A 481 -17.60 -14.25 21.28
C ASN A 481 -17.09 -14.96 22.55
N LEU A 482 -16.75 -16.25 22.45
CA LEU A 482 -16.22 -17.03 23.58
C LEU A 482 -14.70 -16.89 23.75
N GLY A 483 -14.01 -16.27 22.79
CA GLY A 483 -12.58 -15.96 22.89
C GLY A 483 -11.66 -17.19 22.94
N TYR A 484 -12.09 -18.34 22.38
CA TYR A 484 -11.27 -19.55 22.34
C TYR A 484 -10.24 -19.56 21.22
N ILE A 485 -10.60 -19.09 20.02
CA ILE A 485 -9.73 -19.08 18.85
C ILE A 485 -9.91 -17.72 18.18
N THR A 486 -8.82 -16.97 18.14
CA THR A 486 -8.78 -15.64 17.54
C THR A 486 -8.39 -15.73 16.06
N THR A 487 -7.50 -16.66 15.72
CA THR A 487 -6.96 -16.77 14.36
C THR A 487 -8.01 -17.29 13.36
N SER A 488 -8.01 -16.72 12.16
CA SER A 488 -8.82 -17.21 11.03
C SER A 488 -8.39 -18.64 10.64
N ARG A 489 -7.07 -18.88 10.60
CA ARG A 489 -6.47 -20.19 10.26
C ARG A 489 -6.99 -21.32 11.15
N GLY A 490 -7.00 -21.13 12.48
CA GLY A 490 -7.51 -22.12 13.42
C GLY A 490 -9.00 -22.41 13.21
N ARG A 491 -9.81 -21.36 13.05
CA ARG A 491 -11.26 -21.47 12.78
C ARG A 491 -11.55 -22.22 11.48
N SER A 492 -10.85 -21.90 10.40
CA SER A 492 -11.02 -22.57 9.10
C SER A 492 -10.68 -24.06 9.17
N LYS A 493 -9.62 -24.45 9.89
CA LYS A 493 -9.26 -25.87 10.08
C LYS A 493 -10.35 -26.63 10.83
N ILE A 494 -10.90 -26.05 11.90
CA ILE A 494 -12.01 -26.65 12.67
C ILE A 494 -13.27 -26.76 11.82
N HIS A 495 -13.60 -25.71 11.08
CA HIS A 495 -14.76 -25.70 10.19
C HIS A 495 -14.66 -26.82 9.14
N ASN A 496 -13.47 -26.98 8.54
CA ASN A 496 -13.19 -28.06 7.59
C ASN A 496 -13.26 -29.45 8.22
N TRP A 497 -12.86 -29.61 9.49
CA TRP A 497 -13.00 -30.88 10.21
C TRP A 497 -14.46 -31.26 10.41
N PHE A 498 -15.31 -30.33 10.87
CA PHE A 498 -16.76 -30.58 11.02
C PHE A 498 -17.44 -30.85 9.67
N ARG A 499 -17.06 -30.10 8.62
CA ARG A 499 -17.53 -30.37 7.25
C ARG A 499 -17.21 -31.79 6.79
N LYS A 500 -15.99 -32.28 7.06
CA LYS A 500 -15.58 -33.65 6.71
C LYS A 500 -16.37 -34.69 7.51
N GLN A 501 -16.63 -34.44 8.78
CA GLN A 501 -17.41 -35.34 9.62
C GLN A 501 -18.88 -35.42 9.20
N ASP A 502 -19.48 -34.29 8.85
CA ASP A 502 -20.87 -34.22 8.41
C ASP A 502 -21.04 -34.46 6.89
N ARG A 503 -19.98 -34.85 6.17
CA ARG A 503 -20.00 -35.06 4.71
C ARG A 503 -21.11 -36.02 4.27
N ASP A 504 -21.25 -37.16 4.95
CA ASP A 504 -22.27 -38.15 4.60
C ASP A 504 -23.71 -37.60 4.80
N LYS A 505 -23.92 -36.79 5.84
CA LYS A 505 -25.21 -36.13 6.07
C LYS A 505 -25.48 -35.03 5.04
N ASN A 506 -24.44 -34.26 4.70
CA ASN A 506 -24.52 -33.19 3.70
C ASN A 506 -24.82 -33.74 2.31
N ILE A 507 -24.28 -34.90 1.95
CA ILE A 507 -24.61 -35.57 0.67
C ILE A 507 -26.10 -35.92 0.61
N ILE A 508 -26.66 -36.47 1.69
CA ILE A 508 -28.08 -36.84 1.76
C ILE A 508 -28.97 -35.59 1.66
N ALA A 509 -28.66 -34.54 2.43
CA ALA A 509 -29.40 -33.29 2.42
C ALA A 509 -29.30 -32.57 1.07
N GLY A 510 -28.10 -32.47 0.51
CA GLY A 510 -27.85 -31.85 -0.79
C GLY A 510 -28.60 -32.55 -1.92
N ARG A 511 -28.74 -33.88 -1.85
CA ARG A 511 -29.52 -34.65 -2.82
C ARG A 511 -31.00 -34.30 -2.78
N GLN A 512 -31.58 -34.24 -1.59
CA GLN A 512 -33.00 -33.87 -1.42
C GLN A 512 -33.28 -32.45 -1.92
N ILE A 513 -32.39 -31.51 -1.62
CA ILE A 513 -32.52 -30.12 -2.06
C ILE A 513 -32.43 -30.01 -3.58
N LEU A 514 -31.43 -30.64 -4.19
CA LEU A 514 -31.23 -30.62 -5.65
C LEU A 514 -32.41 -31.28 -6.38
N ASP A 515 -32.86 -32.44 -5.91
CA ASP A 515 -33.98 -33.17 -6.52
C ASP A 515 -35.28 -32.33 -6.48
N ASN A 516 -35.56 -31.64 -5.38
CA ASN A 516 -36.75 -30.79 -5.25
C ASN A 516 -36.74 -29.61 -6.25
N GLU A 517 -35.60 -28.95 -6.43
CA GLU A 517 -35.47 -27.82 -7.35
C GLU A 517 -35.50 -28.27 -8.82
N LEU A 518 -34.86 -29.40 -9.14
CA LEU A 518 -34.91 -29.96 -10.49
C LEU A 518 -36.32 -30.39 -10.89
N ASN A 519 -37.08 -30.96 -9.95
CA ASN A 519 -38.49 -31.30 -10.16
C ASN A 519 -39.37 -30.07 -10.39
N GLN A 520 -39.08 -28.92 -9.75
CA GLN A 520 -39.81 -27.67 -10.00
C GLN A 520 -39.54 -27.10 -11.39
N LEU A 521 -38.35 -27.36 -11.94
CA LEU A 521 -37.91 -26.84 -13.23
C LEU A 521 -38.14 -27.80 -14.41
N ASP A 522 -38.64 -29.01 -14.13
CA ASP A 522 -38.81 -30.12 -15.08
C ASP A 522 -37.51 -30.50 -15.83
N ILE A 523 -36.36 -30.38 -15.14
CA ILE A 523 -35.03 -30.68 -15.69
C ILE A 523 -34.57 -32.04 -15.16
N SER A 524 -34.04 -32.91 -16.03
CA SER A 524 -33.51 -34.20 -15.60
C SER A 524 -32.17 -34.06 -14.85
N LEU A 525 -31.96 -34.87 -13.81
CA LEU A 525 -30.73 -34.85 -13.01
C LEU A 525 -29.45 -35.10 -13.84
N ARG A 526 -29.55 -35.88 -14.91
CA ARG A 526 -28.42 -36.14 -15.83
C ARG A 526 -28.03 -34.94 -16.68
N GLU A 527 -28.98 -34.08 -17.05
CA GLU A 527 -28.72 -32.87 -17.81
C GLU A 527 -28.13 -31.77 -16.91
N ALA A 528 -28.64 -31.66 -15.69
CA ALA A 528 -28.09 -30.76 -14.68
C ALA A 528 -26.65 -31.14 -14.32
N GLU A 529 -26.35 -32.42 -14.09
CA GLU A 529 -24.99 -32.89 -13.77
C GLU A 529 -23.96 -32.48 -14.83
N LYS A 530 -24.27 -32.69 -16.12
CA LYS A 530 -23.38 -32.31 -17.23
C LYS A 530 -23.04 -30.82 -17.27
N LEU A 531 -23.96 -29.96 -16.86
CA LEU A 531 -23.80 -28.50 -16.88
C LEU A 531 -23.15 -27.96 -15.61
N LEU A 532 -23.40 -28.60 -14.46
CA LEU A 532 -22.93 -28.15 -13.15
C LEU A 532 -21.49 -28.57 -12.84
N LEU A 533 -21.08 -29.79 -13.20
CA LEU A 533 -19.71 -30.28 -12.93
C LEU A 533 -18.62 -29.38 -13.55
N PRO A 534 -18.72 -28.94 -14.83
CA PRO A 534 -17.72 -28.06 -15.42
C PRO A 534 -17.77 -26.62 -14.90
N ARG A 535 -18.92 -26.16 -14.38
CA ARG A 535 -19.10 -24.78 -13.90
C ARG A 535 -18.42 -24.56 -12.55
N TYR A 536 -18.49 -25.56 -11.68
CA TYR A 536 -17.97 -25.49 -10.31
C TYR A 536 -16.63 -26.23 -10.14
N ASN A 537 -16.02 -26.70 -11.24
CA ASN A 537 -14.76 -27.44 -11.25
C ASN A 537 -14.76 -28.67 -10.31
N VAL A 538 -15.89 -29.36 -10.22
CA VAL A 538 -16.05 -30.53 -9.34
C VAL A 538 -15.95 -31.80 -10.17
N THR A 539 -15.22 -32.81 -9.67
CA THR A 539 -14.98 -34.07 -10.41
C THR A 539 -16.05 -35.12 -10.17
N SER A 540 -16.77 -35.05 -9.04
CA SER A 540 -17.78 -36.05 -8.66
C SER A 540 -19.11 -35.42 -8.26
N LEU A 541 -20.21 -36.12 -8.58
CA LEU A 541 -21.56 -35.75 -8.16
C LEU A 541 -21.69 -35.70 -6.64
N GLU A 542 -21.04 -36.62 -5.92
CA GLU A 542 -21.09 -36.65 -4.45
C GLU A 542 -20.47 -35.40 -3.83
N GLU A 543 -19.41 -34.86 -4.43
CA GLU A 543 -18.77 -33.63 -3.97
C GLU A 543 -19.63 -32.40 -4.27
N LEU A 544 -20.33 -32.38 -5.41
CA LEU A 544 -21.35 -31.37 -5.71
C LEU A 544 -22.50 -31.42 -4.69
N LEU A 545 -23.00 -32.61 -4.36
CA LEU A 545 -24.07 -32.79 -3.37
C LEU A 545 -23.61 -32.40 -1.97
N ALA A 546 -22.38 -32.74 -1.59
CA ALA A 546 -21.79 -32.32 -0.32
C ALA A 546 -21.65 -30.78 -0.24
N ALA A 547 -21.28 -30.11 -1.34
CA ALA A 547 -21.17 -28.66 -1.41
C ALA A 547 -22.54 -27.96 -1.35
N ILE A 548 -23.57 -28.55 -1.98
CA ILE A 548 -24.95 -28.06 -1.91
C ILE A 548 -25.50 -28.23 -0.49
N GLY A 549 -25.36 -29.41 0.11
CA GLY A 549 -25.82 -29.68 1.48
C GLY A 549 -25.04 -28.90 2.55
N GLY A 550 -23.77 -28.59 2.27
CA GLY A 550 -22.93 -27.73 3.11
C GLY A 550 -23.17 -26.22 2.93
N GLY A 551 -23.91 -25.82 1.90
CA GLY A 551 -24.23 -24.41 1.61
C GLY A 551 -23.13 -23.60 0.93
N ASP A 552 -22.07 -24.25 0.42
CA ASP A 552 -20.99 -23.59 -0.32
C ASP A 552 -21.47 -23.09 -1.70
N ILE A 553 -22.42 -23.81 -2.31
CA ILE A 553 -23.07 -23.43 -3.56
C ILE A 553 -24.46 -22.85 -3.24
N ARG A 554 -24.68 -21.58 -3.61
CA ARG A 554 -25.99 -20.94 -3.45
C ARG A 554 -26.97 -21.45 -4.51
N LEU A 555 -28.05 -22.06 -4.04
CA LEU A 555 -29.11 -22.65 -4.86
C LEU A 555 -29.65 -21.70 -5.94
N ASN A 556 -29.94 -20.44 -5.58
CA ASN A 556 -30.53 -19.48 -6.52
C ASN A 556 -29.61 -19.17 -7.71
N GLN A 557 -28.29 -19.10 -7.49
CA GLN A 557 -27.33 -18.85 -8.57
C GLN A 557 -27.24 -20.05 -9.51
N MET A 558 -27.30 -21.26 -8.93
CA MET A 558 -27.32 -22.51 -9.67
C MET A 558 -28.60 -22.66 -10.51
N VAL A 559 -29.76 -22.37 -9.94
CA VAL A 559 -31.06 -22.42 -10.63
C VAL A 559 -31.11 -21.42 -11.78
N ASN A 560 -30.70 -20.17 -11.55
CA ASN A 560 -30.66 -19.15 -12.60
C ASN A 560 -29.74 -19.55 -13.76
N PHE A 561 -28.62 -20.20 -13.46
CA PHE A 561 -27.70 -20.71 -14.47
C PHE A 561 -28.29 -21.85 -15.29
N LEU A 562 -28.98 -22.80 -14.64
CA LEU A 562 -29.69 -23.88 -15.32
C LEU A 562 -30.81 -23.34 -16.21
N GLN A 563 -31.62 -22.42 -15.70
CA GLN A 563 -32.69 -21.77 -16.45
C GLN A 563 -32.15 -21.01 -17.67
N ALA A 564 -31.09 -20.21 -17.53
CA ALA A 564 -30.51 -19.44 -18.64
C ALA A 564 -29.97 -20.32 -19.79
N LYS A 565 -29.56 -21.56 -19.48
CA LYS A 565 -29.03 -22.52 -20.47
C LYS A 565 -30.11 -23.38 -21.12
N LEU A 566 -31.17 -23.73 -20.38
CA LEU A 566 -32.16 -24.73 -20.79
C LEU A 566 -33.49 -24.10 -21.24
N ASN A 567 -33.93 -23.01 -20.63
CA ASN A 567 -35.14 -22.27 -21.03
C ASN A 567 -34.75 -20.99 -21.77
N LYS A 568 -34.68 -21.05 -23.10
CA LYS A 568 -34.77 -19.85 -23.94
C LYS A 568 -36.26 -19.55 -24.16
N PRO A 569 -36.85 -18.52 -23.51
CA PRO A 569 -38.20 -18.08 -23.88
C PRO A 569 -38.23 -17.58 -25.33
N SER A 570 -39.42 -17.62 -25.95
CA SER A 570 -39.62 -17.10 -27.31
C SER A 570 -39.45 -15.59 -27.33
N ALA A 571 -38.87 -15.03 -28.41
CA ALA A 571 -38.62 -13.60 -28.57
C ALA A 571 -39.87 -12.72 -28.40
N GLU A 572 -41.07 -13.28 -28.62
CA GLU A 572 -42.35 -12.58 -28.42
C GLU A 572 -42.72 -12.40 -26.93
N GLU A 573 -42.30 -13.31 -26.05
CA GLU A 573 -42.54 -13.19 -24.61
C GLU A 573 -41.58 -12.19 -23.96
N GLU A 574 -40.33 -12.14 -24.46
CA GLU A 574 -39.31 -11.17 -24.05
C GLU A 574 -39.71 -9.72 -24.42
N ASP A 575 -40.20 -9.49 -25.65
CA ASP A 575 -40.68 -8.16 -26.08
C ASP A 575 -41.89 -7.69 -25.23
N ARG A 576 -42.77 -8.62 -24.83
CA ARG A 576 -43.94 -8.31 -23.98
C ARG A 576 -43.56 -8.00 -22.54
N GLU A 577 -42.50 -8.62 -22.03
CA GLU A 577 -41.99 -8.40 -20.67
C GLU A 577 -41.17 -7.11 -20.57
N ALA A 578 -40.37 -6.78 -21.60
CA ALA A 578 -39.68 -5.50 -21.71
C ALA A 578 -40.66 -4.31 -21.70
N LEU A 579 -41.76 -4.41 -22.45
CA LEU A 579 -42.84 -3.41 -22.44
C LEU A 579 -43.47 -3.21 -21.05
N ARG A 580 -43.66 -4.29 -20.27
CA ARG A 580 -44.20 -4.23 -18.89
C ARG A 580 -43.24 -3.58 -17.91
N GLN A 581 -41.94 -3.88 -18.01
CA GLN A 581 -40.93 -3.30 -17.11
C GLN A 581 -40.74 -1.79 -17.35
N LEU A 582 -40.88 -1.33 -18.59
CA LEU A 582 -40.84 0.09 -18.93
C LEU A 582 -42.07 0.86 -18.39
N THR A 583 -43.27 0.26 -18.46
CA THR A 583 -44.50 0.89 -17.94
C THR A 583 -44.60 0.90 -16.41
N GLN A 584 -43.93 -0.02 -15.70
CA GLN A 584 -43.93 -0.02 -14.23
C GLN A 584 -42.96 0.97 -13.60
N LYS A 585 -41.89 1.38 -14.31
CA LYS A 585 -40.91 2.37 -13.82
C LYS A 585 -41.36 3.83 -14.01
N SER A 586 -42.39 4.10 -14.83
CA SER A 586 -42.87 5.46 -15.11
C SER A 586 -43.82 6.03 -14.04
N TYR A 587 -44.18 5.25 -13.01
CA TYR A 587 -44.92 5.74 -11.83
C TYR A 587 -43.97 6.23 -10.72
N SER A 588 -43.12 7.20 -11.03
CA SER A 588 -42.38 7.95 -10.01
C SER A 588 -42.71 9.45 -10.11
N GLN A 589 -43.56 9.88 -9.16
CA GLN A 589 -43.78 11.22 -8.60
C GLN A 589 -43.75 12.45 -9.56
N PRO A 590 -44.80 13.30 -9.58
CA PRO A 590 -44.73 14.57 -10.29
C PRO A 590 -43.63 15.45 -9.69
N ALA A 591 -42.57 15.72 -10.46
CA ALA A 591 -41.55 16.68 -10.06
C ALA A 591 -42.22 18.02 -9.71
N ARG A 592 -41.88 18.56 -8.53
CA ARG A 592 -42.31 19.86 -8.04
C ARG A 592 -42.13 20.91 -9.15
N LYS A 593 -43.15 21.75 -9.36
CA LYS A 593 -43.07 22.95 -10.20
C LYS A 593 -42.07 23.93 -9.58
N GLU A 594 -40.79 23.73 -9.80
CA GLU A 594 -39.78 24.76 -9.55
C GLU A 594 -39.84 25.79 -10.66
N SER A 595 -40.13 27.01 -10.23
CA SER A 595 -40.26 28.21 -11.05
C SER A 595 -38.87 28.76 -11.37
N GLY A 596 -38.48 28.69 -12.65
CA GLY A 596 -37.18 29.16 -13.13
C GLY A 596 -36.79 28.72 -14.56
N ARG A 597 -37.65 27.99 -15.28
CA ARG A 597 -37.31 27.38 -16.58
C ARG A 597 -37.09 28.39 -17.72
N VAL A 598 -37.91 29.44 -17.78
CA VAL A 598 -37.81 30.48 -18.82
C VAL A 598 -37.93 31.86 -18.17
N VAL A 599 -37.01 32.74 -18.55
CA VAL A 599 -36.97 34.15 -18.13
C VAL A 599 -37.43 34.97 -19.33
N VAL A 600 -38.50 35.75 -19.15
CA VAL A 600 -39.07 36.60 -20.21
C VAL A 600 -38.72 38.04 -19.87
N GLU A 601 -38.04 38.75 -20.77
CA GLU A 601 -37.58 40.14 -20.58
C GLU A 601 -36.86 40.40 -19.23
N GLY A 602 -36.07 39.43 -18.75
CA GLY A 602 -35.35 39.56 -17.47
C GLY A 602 -36.22 39.39 -16.21
N VAL A 603 -37.53 39.12 -16.36
CA VAL A 603 -38.45 38.85 -15.25
C VAL A 603 -38.65 37.33 -15.11
N GLY A 604 -38.19 36.78 -13.99
CA GLY A 604 -38.45 35.40 -13.60
C GLY A 604 -39.87 35.19 -13.06
N ASN A 605 -40.34 33.94 -13.03
CA ASN A 605 -41.61 33.49 -12.40
C ASN A 605 -42.92 33.96 -13.07
N LEU A 606 -42.94 34.22 -14.38
CA LEU A 606 -44.18 34.36 -15.13
C LEU A 606 -44.82 32.99 -15.43
N MET A 607 -46.15 32.93 -15.47
CA MET A 607 -46.85 31.70 -15.89
C MET A 607 -46.53 31.44 -17.36
N HIS A 608 -45.80 30.37 -17.66
CA HIS A 608 -45.41 30.00 -19.01
C HIS A 608 -45.56 28.49 -19.25
N HIS A 609 -45.72 28.11 -20.53
CA HIS A 609 -45.77 26.72 -20.98
C HIS A 609 -45.14 26.58 -22.37
N ILE A 610 -44.62 25.39 -22.66
CA ILE A 610 -44.00 25.07 -23.96
C ILE A 610 -45.09 24.70 -24.98
N ALA A 611 -45.04 25.28 -26.17
CA ALA A 611 -46.00 24.99 -27.24
C ALA A 611 -45.84 23.57 -27.80
N ARG A 612 -46.96 22.89 -28.06
CA ARG A 612 -46.96 21.52 -28.60
C ARG A 612 -46.57 21.42 -30.07
N CYS A 613 -46.60 22.53 -30.81
CA CYS A 613 -46.35 22.57 -32.26
C CYS A 613 -44.87 22.60 -32.65
N CYS A 614 -43.98 23.01 -31.75
CA CYS A 614 -42.53 23.10 -32.03
C CYS A 614 -41.66 22.60 -30.87
N GLN A 615 -42.24 22.44 -29.67
CA GLN A 615 -41.60 21.87 -28.48
C GLN A 615 -40.17 22.37 -28.21
N PRO A 616 -39.86 23.67 -28.19
CA PRO A 616 -38.47 24.16 -28.11
C PRO A 616 -37.70 23.59 -26.90
N ILE A 617 -36.40 23.32 -27.08
CA ILE A 617 -35.48 22.84 -26.03
C ILE A 617 -34.33 23.84 -25.82
N PRO A 618 -33.58 23.75 -24.71
CA PRO A 618 -32.42 24.61 -24.50
C PRO A 618 -31.39 24.50 -25.62
N GLY A 619 -31.03 25.66 -26.17
CA GLY A 619 -30.19 25.77 -27.36
C GLY A 619 -30.95 26.25 -28.61
N ASP A 620 -32.28 26.08 -28.64
CA ASP A 620 -33.13 26.70 -29.66
C ASP A 620 -33.46 28.15 -29.25
N ASP A 621 -33.44 29.08 -30.22
CA ASP A 621 -33.93 30.44 -30.02
C ASP A 621 -35.44 30.43 -29.80
N ILE A 622 -35.88 31.02 -28.69
CA ILE A 622 -37.28 31.00 -28.26
C ILE A 622 -37.91 32.38 -28.24
N VAL A 623 -39.20 32.41 -28.52
CA VAL A 623 -40.05 33.61 -28.47
C VAL A 623 -41.30 33.28 -27.68
N GLY A 624 -41.68 34.16 -26.76
CA GLY A 624 -42.91 34.05 -26.00
C GLY A 624 -44.06 34.74 -26.71
N PHE A 625 -45.24 34.13 -26.67
CA PHE A 625 -46.49 34.75 -27.10
C PHE A 625 -47.48 34.79 -25.94
N ILE A 626 -47.95 35.97 -25.56
CA ILE A 626 -48.88 36.16 -24.45
C ILE A 626 -50.24 35.60 -24.86
N THR A 627 -50.74 34.54 -24.22
CA THR A 627 -52.06 33.95 -24.48
C THR A 627 -53.15 34.56 -23.60
N GLN A 628 -54.42 34.49 -24.02
CA GLN A 628 -55.55 34.89 -23.17
C GLN A 628 -55.83 33.76 -22.16
N GLY A 629 -55.25 33.85 -20.96
CA GLY A 629 -55.60 33.02 -19.80
C GLY A 629 -54.68 31.83 -19.47
N ARG A 630 -53.73 31.44 -20.35
CA ARG A 630 -52.74 30.38 -20.04
C ARG A 630 -51.32 30.91 -19.83
N GLY A 631 -51.19 32.22 -19.64
CA GLY A 631 -49.89 32.89 -19.53
C GLY A 631 -49.17 32.95 -20.87
N ILE A 632 -47.85 32.76 -20.87
CA ILE A 632 -46.99 32.88 -22.04
C ILE A 632 -46.83 31.49 -22.69
N SER A 633 -47.09 31.38 -23.99
CA SER A 633 -46.78 30.21 -24.82
C SER A 633 -45.39 30.38 -25.41
N ILE A 634 -44.47 29.46 -25.16
CA ILE A 634 -43.10 29.52 -25.65
C ILE A 634 -43.00 28.74 -26.96
N HIS A 635 -42.64 29.45 -28.03
CA HIS A 635 -42.43 28.91 -29.38
C HIS A 635 -40.95 29.00 -29.77
N ARG A 636 -40.55 28.19 -30.75
CA ARG A 636 -39.27 28.37 -31.45
C ARG A 636 -39.40 29.60 -32.36
N ALA A 637 -38.33 30.39 -32.50
CA ALA A 637 -38.34 31.66 -33.23
C ALA A 637 -38.79 31.53 -34.70
N ASP A 638 -38.60 30.36 -35.30
CA ASP A 638 -38.91 29.97 -36.68
C ASP A 638 -40.18 29.10 -36.83
N CYS A 639 -41.06 29.08 -35.83
CA CYS A 639 -42.28 28.26 -35.88
C CYS A 639 -43.36 28.85 -36.80
N ASP A 640 -43.95 28.05 -37.69
CA ASP A 640 -45.04 28.47 -38.59
C ASP A 640 -46.29 28.97 -37.83
N GLN A 641 -46.65 28.30 -36.75
CA GLN A 641 -47.77 28.75 -35.91
C GLN A 641 -47.45 30.06 -35.18
N LEU A 642 -46.18 30.31 -34.87
CA LEU A 642 -45.77 31.60 -34.31
C LEU A 642 -45.88 32.70 -35.37
N SER A 643 -45.44 32.46 -36.61
CA SER A 643 -45.53 33.47 -37.68
C SER A 643 -46.97 33.87 -38.00
N GLU A 644 -47.92 32.92 -37.95
CA GLU A 644 -49.35 33.22 -38.01
C GLU A 644 -49.81 34.12 -36.85
N LEU A 645 -49.39 33.82 -35.61
CA LEU A 645 -49.74 34.63 -34.43
C LEU A 645 -49.16 36.04 -34.48
N ILE A 646 -47.92 36.18 -34.98
CA ILE A 646 -47.25 37.47 -35.20
C ILE A 646 -48.05 38.33 -36.19
N SER A 647 -48.60 37.71 -37.24
CA SER A 647 -49.37 38.43 -38.26
C SER A 647 -50.69 39.01 -37.72
N HIS A 648 -51.27 38.38 -36.70
CA HIS A 648 -52.56 38.78 -36.12
C HIS A 648 -52.47 39.76 -34.95
N ALA A 649 -51.44 39.63 -34.10
CA ALA A 649 -51.29 40.45 -32.89
C ALA A 649 -49.81 40.60 -32.51
N PRO A 650 -49.05 41.48 -33.19
CA PRO A 650 -47.62 41.66 -32.96
C PRO A 650 -47.30 42.21 -31.56
N GLU A 651 -48.22 42.94 -30.92
CA GLU A 651 -48.05 43.51 -29.58
C GLU A 651 -48.02 42.47 -28.45
N ARG A 652 -48.31 41.20 -28.75
CA ARG A 652 -48.34 40.09 -27.77
C ARG A 652 -47.09 39.22 -27.80
N ILE A 653 -46.10 39.61 -28.59
CA ILE A 653 -44.80 38.96 -28.68
C ILE A 653 -43.92 39.48 -27.55
N VAL A 654 -43.20 38.57 -26.89
CA VAL A 654 -42.24 38.90 -25.84
C VAL A 654 -40.97 38.08 -26.02
N ASP A 655 -39.83 38.72 -25.80
CA ASP A 655 -38.53 38.06 -25.88
C ASP A 655 -38.32 37.14 -24.67
N ALA A 656 -37.97 35.89 -24.95
CA ALA A 656 -37.76 34.86 -23.94
C ALA A 656 -36.35 34.29 -24.04
N VAL A 657 -35.74 34.01 -22.89
CA VAL A 657 -34.46 33.32 -22.80
C VAL A 657 -34.56 32.15 -21.83
N TRP A 658 -33.77 31.12 -22.07
CA TRP A 658 -33.66 29.98 -21.17
C TRP A 658 -33.00 30.39 -19.85
N GLY A 659 -33.60 30.04 -18.71
CA GLY A 659 -33.03 30.31 -17.38
C GLY A 659 -31.92 29.32 -16.99
N GLU A 660 -31.18 29.61 -15.90
CA GLU A 660 -30.05 28.79 -15.45
C GLU A 660 -30.45 27.48 -14.71
N SER A 661 -31.73 27.32 -14.38
CA SER A 661 -32.25 26.19 -13.59
C SER A 661 -32.69 25.00 -14.46
N TYR A 662 -31.74 24.20 -14.96
CA TYR A 662 -31.97 23.04 -15.85
C TYR A 662 -32.25 21.70 -15.14
N SER A 663 -32.70 21.70 -13.89
CA SER A 663 -32.70 20.50 -13.03
C SER A 663 -33.78 19.44 -13.39
N SER A 664 -34.79 19.78 -14.18
CA SER A 664 -36.01 18.95 -14.26
C SER A 664 -36.25 18.18 -15.57
N GLY A 665 -35.28 18.08 -16.49
CA GLY A 665 -35.44 17.32 -17.74
C GLY A 665 -36.48 17.89 -18.72
N TYR A 666 -36.39 17.48 -19.99
CA TYR A 666 -37.28 17.88 -21.09
C TYR A 666 -37.89 16.64 -21.74
N SER A 667 -39.22 16.60 -21.89
CA SER A 667 -39.91 15.55 -22.63
C SER A 667 -39.96 15.88 -24.12
N LEU A 668 -39.51 14.96 -24.97
CA LEU A 668 -39.58 15.08 -26.43
C LEU A 668 -39.95 13.74 -27.08
N VAL A 669 -40.51 13.81 -28.29
CA VAL A 669 -40.90 12.64 -29.07
C VAL A 669 -39.83 12.34 -30.11
N VAL A 670 -39.28 11.13 -30.10
CA VAL A 670 -38.40 10.62 -31.16
C VAL A 670 -39.17 9.63 -32.02
N ARG A 671 -39.21 9.89 -33.34
CA ARG A 671 -39.76 8.98 -34.33
C ARG A 671 -38.64 8.15 -34.94
N VAL A 672 -38.78 6.83 -34.86
CA VAL A 672 -37.88 5.85 -35.46
C VAL A 672 -38.65 5.08 -36.52
N THR A 673 -38.16 5.15 -37.75
CA THR A 673 -38.65 4.34 -38.87
C THR A 673 -37.62 3.26 -39.18
N ALA A 674 -38.06 2.01 -39.22
CA ALA A 674 -37.20 0.85 -39.34
C ALA A 674 -37.87 -0.27 -40.14
N ASN A 675 -37.07 -1.20 -40.66
CA ASN A 675 -37.60 -2.44 -41.22
C ASN A 675 -38.14 -3.33 -40.10
N ASP A 676 -39.36 -3.83 -40.28
CA ASP A 676 -40.04 -4.60 -39.26
C ASP A 676 -39.40 -6.00 -39.11
N ARG A 677 -38.77 -6.25 -37.95
CA ARG A 677 -38.21 -7.55 -37.56
C ARG A 677 -38.48 -7.89 -36.11
N SER A 678 -38.49 -9.17 -35.80
CA SER A 678 -38.62 -9.66 -34.42
C SER A 678 -37.43 -9.20 -33.55
N GLY A 679 -37.73 -8.72 -32.34
CA GLY A 679 -36.74 -8.23 -31.38
C GLY A 679 -36.21 -6.81 -31.65
N LEU A 680 -36.74 -6.07 -32.63
CA LEU A 680 -36.35 -4.69 -32.90
C LEU A 680 -36.60 -3.76 -31.70
N LEU A 681 -37.73 -3.93 -31.01
CA LEU A 681 -38.08 -3.14 -29.84
C LEU A 681 -37.11 -3.36 -28.68
N ARG A 682 -36.64 -4.60 -28.45
CA ARG A 682 -35.62 -4.92 -27.45
C ARG A 682 -34.29 -4.23 -27.73
N ASP A 683 -33.85 -4.24 -28.98
CA ASP A 683 -32.58 -3.62 -29.36
C ASP A 683 -32.62 -2.10 -29.12
N ILE A 684 -33.74 -1.45 -29.50
CA ILE A 684 -33.99 -0.03 -29.24
C ILE A 684 -34.03 0.27 -27.73
N THR A 685 -34.78 -0.52 -26.95
CA THR A 685 -34.93 -0.28 -25.51
C THR A 685 -33.64 -0.56 -24.72
N THR A 686 -32.82 -1.52 -25.16
CA THR A 686 -31.50 -1.78 -24.57
C THR A 686 -30.56 -0.59 -24.77
N ILE A 687 -30.55 0.02 -25.97
CA ILE A 687 -29.77 1.23 -26.24
C ILE A 687 -30.20 2.36 -25.32
N LEU A 688 -31.51 2.59 -25.17
CA LEU A 688 -32.05 3.65 -24.30
C LEU A 688 -31.73 3.43 -22.82
N ALA A 689 -31.79 2.17 -22.36
CA ALA A 689 -31.44 1.81 -20.99
C ALA A 689 -29.96 2.05 -20.69
N ASN A 690 -29.07 1.73 -21.63
CA ASN A 690 -27.63 1.95 -21.49
C ASN A 690 -27.27 3.45 -21.45
N GLU A 691 -27.95 4.27 -22.25
CA GLU A 691 -27.79 5.74 -22.25
C GLU A 691 -28.50 6.42 -21.07
N LYS A 692 -29.15 5.66 -20.16
CA LYS A 692 -29.86 6.14 -18.97
C LYS A 692 -30.94 7.18 -19.30
N VAL A 693 -31.59 7.05 -20.46
CA VAL A 693 -32.69 7.90 -20.89
C VAL A 693 -33.99 7.36 -20.31
N ASN A 694 -34.80 8.23 -19.71
CA ASN A 694 -36.08 7.83 -19.18
C ASN A 694 -37.14 7.83 -20.30
N VAL A 695 -37.84 6.71 -20.48
CA VAL A 695 -38.86 6.55 -21.53
C VAL A 695 -40.24 6.64 -20.87
N LEU A 696 -40.97 7.69 -21.18
CA LEU A 696 -42.30 7.98 -20.62
C LEU A 696 -43.39 7.17 -21.31
N GLY A 697 -43.22 6.90 -22.60
CA GLY A 697 -44.20 6.23 -23.43
C GLY A 697 -43.59 5.72 -24.73
N VAL A 698 -44.12 4.62 -25.25
CA VAL A 698 -43.74 4.06 -26.55
C VAL A 698 -45.02 3.74 -27.30
N SER A 699 -45.14 4.25 -28.51
CA SER A 699 -46.21 3.89 -29.43
C SER A 699 -45.60 3.31 -30.70
N SER A 700 -46.00 2.09 -31.03
CA SER A 700 -45.48 1.37 -32.20
C SER A 700 -46.61 1.08 -33.17
N ARG A 701 -46.35 1.31 -34.46
CA ARG A 701 -47.25 0.99 -35.56
C ARG A 701 -46.45 0.28 -36.66
N SER A 702 -46.84 -0.94 -37.01
CA SER A 702 -46.28 -1.66 -38.14
C SER A 702 -47.20 -1.56 -39.36
N ASP A 703 -46.63 -1.17 -40.50
CA ASP A 703 -47.29 -1.26 -41.80
C ASP A 703 -46.91 -2.60 -42.45
N THR A 704 -47.81 -3.58 -42.29
CA THR A 704 -47.61 -4.95 -42.79
C THR A 704 -47.51 -5.03 -44.32
N LYS A 705 -47.98 -4.02 -45.07
CA LYS A 705 -47.87 -4.01 -46.54
C LYS A 705 -46.51 -3.56 -47.04
N LYS A 706 -45.82 -2.72 -46.27
CA LYS A 706 -44.50 -2.18 -46.61
C LYS A 706 -43.36 -2.79 -45.80
N GLN A 707 -43.68 -3.65 -44.81
CA GLN A 707 -42.73 -4.19 -43.83
C GLN A 707 -41.94 -3.09 -43.09
N LEU A 708 -42.62 -1.97 -42.80
CA LEU A 708 -42.02 -0.83 -42.11
C LEU A 708 -42.66 -0.67 -40.73
N ALA A 709 -41.83 -0.62 -39.70
CA ALA A 709 -42.22 -0.27 -38.35
C ALA A 709 -41.95 1.22 -38.10
N THR A 710 -42.95 1.93 -37.60
CA THR A 710 -42.83 3.31 -37.10
C THR A 710 -43.05 3.31 -35.60
N ILE A 711 -42.02 3.68 -34.86
CA ILE A 711 -42.01 3.69 -33.39
C ILE A 711 -41.81 5.14 -32.93
N ASP A 712 -42.80 5.70 -32.25
CA ASP A 712 -42.73 7.01 -31.62
C ASP A 712 -42.50 6.82 -30.11
N MET A 713 -41.40 7.37 -29.60
CA MET A 713 -40.99 7.23 -28.20
C MET A 713 -40.99 8.59 -27.51
N ASP A 714 -41.74 8.69 -26.41
CA ASP A 714 -41.71 9.82 -25.50
C ASP A 714 -40.54 9.63 -24.53
N ILE A 715 -39.52 10.48 -24.64
CA ILE A 715 -38.31 10.39 -23.82
C ILE A 715 -38.06 11.68 -23.06
N GLU A 716 -37.54 11.54 -21.85
CA GLU A 716 -37.14 12.65 -20.98
C GLU A 716 -35.61 12.77 -20.97
N ILE A 717 -35.10 13.93 -21.38
CA ILE A 717 -33.66 14.20 -21.55
C ILE A 717 -33.26 15.49 -20.83
N TYR A 718 -32.08 15.48 -20.22
CA TYR A 718 -31.55 16.61 -19.44
C TYR A 718 -30.58 17.52 -20.24
N ASN A 719 -30.00 17.04 -21.35
CA ASN A 719 -28.98 17.77 -22.12
C ASN A 719 -29.10 17.46 -23.62
N HIS A 720 -28.98 18.49 -24.47
CA HIS A 720 -28.98 18.36 -25.94
C HIS A 720 -27.88 17.41 -26.45
N GLN A 721 -26.72 17.36 -25.80
CA GLN A 721 -25.64 16.43 -26.16
C GLN A 721 -26.06 14.96 -26.00
N VAL A 722 -26.93 14.65 -25.03
CA VAL A 722 -27.46 13.30 -24.81
C VAL A 722 -28.43 12.94 -25.94
N LEU A 723 -29.29 13.88 -26.37
CA LEU A 723 -30.17 13.66 -27.52
C LEU A 723 -29.39 13.32 -28.79
N GLY A 724 -28.34 14.10 -29.09
CA GLY A 724 -27.49 13.85 -30.26
C GLY A 724 -26.82 12.47 -30.22
N ARG A 725 -26.33 12.06 -29.05
CA ARG A 725 -25.73 10.73 -28.87
C ARG A 725 -26.74 9.61 -29.05
N VAL A 726 -27.94 9.75 -28.47
CA VAL A 726 -29.01 8.75 -28.56
C VAL A 726 -29.47 8.58 -30.01
N LEU A 727 -29.70 9.69 -30.74
CA LEU A 727 -30.06 9.63 -32.17
C LEU A 727 -28.95 8.99 -33.01
N ALA A 728 -27.68 9.31 -32.75
CA ALA A 728 -26.56 8.68 -33.44
C ALA A 728 -26.49 7.16 -33.17
N ARG A 729 -26.74 6.71 -31.93
CA ARG A 729 -26.78 5.29 -31.57
C ARG A 729 -27.97 4.55 -32.17
N LEU A 730 -29.15 5.19 -32.21
CA LEU A 730 -30.32 4.62 -32.89
C LEU A 730 -30.04 4.46 -34.39
N ASN A 731 -29.47 5.46 -35.05
CA ASN A 731 -29.10 5.38 -36.47
C ASN A 731 -27.95 4.41 -36.77
N GLN A 732 -27.21 3.91 -35.77
CA GLN A 732 -26.20 2.86 -35.95
C GLN A 732 -26.80 1.46 -36.09
N VAL A 733 -28.05 1.25 -35.68
CA VAL A 733 -28.71 -0.05 -35.83
C VAL A 733 -29.05 -0.26 -37.30
N SER A 734 -28.57 -1.34 -37.89
CA SER A 734 -28.67 -1.63 -39.33
C SER A 734 -30.10 -1.59 -39.89
N ASP A 735 -31.09 -1.88 -39.05
CA ASP A 735 -32.49 -1.99 -39.47
C ASP A 735 -33.26 -0.66 -39.34
N ILE A 736 -32.66 0.34 -38.71
CA ILE A 736 -33.23 1.68 -38.56
C ILE A 736 -32.88 2.48 -39.83
N ILE A 737 -33.92 2.95 -40.51
CA ILE A 737 -33.81 3.74 -41.74
C ILE A 737 -33.56 5.21 -41.37
N ASP A 738 -34.32 5.71 -40.41
CA ASP A 738 -34.21 7.08 -39.92
C ASP A 738 -34.73 7.16 -38.49
N ALA A 739 -33.92 7.73 -37.60
CA ALA A 739 -34.29 8.14 -36.25
C ALA A 739 -34.11 9.65 -36.14
N ARG A 740 -35.24 10.36 -35.97
CA ARG A 740 -35.25 11.81 -35.85
C ARG A 740 -36.27 12.29 -34.82
N ARG A 741 -36.02 13.50 -34.33
CA ARG A 741 -36.97 14.22 -33.49
C ARG A 741 -38.23 14.54 -34.28
N LEU A 742 -39.39 14.26 -33.69
CA LEU A 742 -40.67 14.71 -34.24
C LEU A 742 -40.89 16.17 -33.84
N HIS A 743 -41.14 17.04 -34.83
CA HIS A 743 -41.47 18.46 -34.62
C HIS A 743 -42.97 18.66 -34.47
#